data_AF-A0A0L7R9C0-F1
#
_entry.id   AF-A0A0L7R9C0-F1
#
_cell.length_a   1.000
_cell.length_b   1.000
_cell.length_c   1.000
_cell.angle_alpha   90.00
_cell.angle_beta   90.00
_cell.angle_gamma   90.00
#
_symmetry.space_group_name_H-M   'P 1'
#
loop_
_entity.id
_entity.type
_entity.pdbx_description
1 polymer ?
#
loop_
_entity_poly.entity_id
_entity_poly.type
_entity_poly.pdbx_seq_one_letter_code
_entity_poly.pdbx_strand_id
1 'polypeptide(L)'
;DIHDALENLTERYEAEFLQQALQKCLSSCPDDLLDEKIFNETLPLARRLLTEVLKQIDETIRRSAKAETLKEDTRRQLLVCYELSSVWERSMERVSKLDKTSAINLKCILENALAAIKLIFEHCRASKKLYGTLFEDVSEELTNLFRKTKTILSLFLATLDGVIVFDTDTESEMELLVKVIDTIGLFVTITHELDLKTFVETSKMFGKLAIAHQNSVKRTRVTSVTFHFAQLAKDISSMLSFCQDSSCRIEERKIRVIGHSLKIFDRLIAVYCSCINSEILPFMIELLFKMHRCSPLCLQKSQLDGKLIELINVHVSKGTEPFLSTVFKISDFKQAFFEYGNQTDIDKLGYYLLTIGIMKKLIGMPYEQHCKWTLGAESIVDVALTNINYIQEEICVGEVRLQGVHDIGEKTRSATLYEVALVSICSLISQIPTEGFHAVELILLKHLLSNELWSSLLSSDIWCFIGRIGSSELCASHVKYLLNVYTVLMKRSNSLEVVILENLIGRLYSLLSEETRHSLIIELDDLENLSWTPVARFFPLKTKLFLQNRLACVLNEIPNTFAELQRQPTVQNWNRIAILMSTIGKLNYTVERNTVDVLSEMWNSVANTIEIFEGRQLDILSEFMSKLFAATQPEKIQDDTFFSILEAVLTSFLCFPLHVKVISSHYLRNNINFFASCGIKAANALAELNCQLLEDENPWLRQEALESFDHVAHMCPNEDLVTTMAAAITRRSSLNDSLPSYLSGTVYYELQDFSDVRIYLQHVAKYCRNACHVCNNYEDSQRDEKFPKLETESVERLNESSSLNNLDEHVSKICDELSNILQKSNDIGSHILRRLRSICTKILDMTEFK
;
A
#
# COMPACT_ATOMS: atom_id res chain seq x y z
N ASP A 1 -21.28 42.32 -53.85
CA ASP A 1 -19.91 41.80 -54.07
C ASP A 1 -19.48 40.74 -53.06
N ILE A 2 -19.01 41.06 -51.83
CA ILE A 2 -18.56 40.01 -50.89
C ILE A 2 -19.71 39.12 -50.40
N HIS A 3 -20.88 39.71 -50.11
CA HIS A 3 -22.07 38.95 -49.70
C HIS A 3 -22.47 37.91 -50.76
N ASP A 4 -22.59 38.34 -52.03
CA ASP A 4 -22.92 37.46 -53.16
C ASP A 4 -21.84 36.38 -53.35
N ALA A 5 -20.57 36.73 -53.14
CA ALA A 5 -19.47 35.77 -53.25
C ALA A 5 -19.49 34.70 -52.15
N LEU A 6 -19.92 35.05 -50.94
CA LEU A 6 -20.07 34.10 -49.83
C LEU A 6 -21.23 33.12 -50.09
N GLU A 7 -22.37 33.60 -50.57
CA GLU A 7 -23.52 32.75 -50.90
C GLU A 7 -23.21 31.83 -52.11
N ASN A 8 -22.57 32.38 -53.15
CA ASN A 8 -22.14 31.61 -54.33
C ASN A 8 -21.09 30.55 -53.99
N LEU A 9 -20.24 30.74 -52.97
CA LEU A 9 -19.30 29.70 -52.54
C LEU A 9 -20.05 28.45 -52.05
N THR A 10 -21.07 28.63 -51.21
CA THR A 10 -21.86 27.51 -50.67
C THR A 10 -22.76 26.84 -51.72
N GLU A 11 -23.30 27.61 -52.67
CA GLU A 11 -24.22 27.08 -53.68
C GLU A 11 -23.51 26.55 -54.94
N ARG A 12 -22.47 27.24 -55.40
CA ARG A 12 -21.83 27.02 -56.72
C ARG A 12 -20.34 26.73 -56.66
N TYR A 13 -19.72 26.78 -55.47
CA TYR A 13 -18.32 26.44 -55.27
C TYR A 13 -17.31 27.44 -55.88
N GLU A 14 -17.69 28.71 -55.99
CA GLU A 14 -16.88 29.76 -56.63
C GLU A 14 -15.84 30.39 -55.68
N ALA A 15 -14.84 29.60 -55.25
CA ALA A 15 -13.81 30.05 -54.29
C ALA A 15 -12.94 31.22 -54.79
N GLU A 16 -12.60 31.24 -56.08
CA GLU A 16 -11.79 32.32 -56.66
C GLU A 16 -12.50 33.68 -56.62
N PHE A 17 -13.82 33.68 -56.83
CA PHE A 17 -14.63 34.90 -56.79
C PHE A 17 -14.65 35.50 -55.38
N LEU A 18 -14.82 34.67 -54.35
CA LEU A 18 -14.73 35.10 -52.94
C LEU A 18 -13.36 35.67 -52.61
N GLN A 19 -12.29 34.98 -53.02
CA GLN A 19 -10.94 35.45 -52.76
C GLN A 19 -10.67 36.81 -53.43
N GLN A 20 -11.04 37.00 -54.69
CA GLN A 20 -10.83 38.28 -55.39
C GLN A 20 -11.64 39.41 -54.75
N ALA A 21 -12.90 39.16 -54.38
CA ALA A 21 -13.75 40.14 -53.72
C ALA A 21 -13.17 40.58 -52.36
N LEU A 22 -12.74 39.62 -51.52
CA LEU A 22 -12.11 39.90 -50.23
C LEU A 22 -10.84 40.75 -50.38
N GLN A 23 -9.96 40.38 -51.30
CA GLN A 23 -8.69 41.10 -51.50
C GLN A 23 -8.93 42.56 -51.89
N LYS A 24 -9.83 42.79 -52.84
CA LYS A 24 -10.15 44.12 -53.36
C LYS A 24 -10.76 45.03 -52.28
N CYS A 25 -11.68 44.49 -51.48
CA CYS A 25 -12.33 45.24 -50.41
C CYS A 25 -11.38 45.53 -49.24
N LEU A 26 -10.58 44.56 -48.79
CA LEU A 26 -9.62 44.75 -47.69
C LEU A 26 -8.48 45.72 -48.02
N SER A 27 -8.08 45.80 -49.30
CA SER A 27 -7.03 46.74 -49.75
C SER A 27 -7.52 48.17 -49.96
N SER A 28 -8.83 48.37 -50.19
CA SER A 28 -9.40 49.69 -50.52
C SER A 28 -10.01 50.41 -49.32
N CYS A 29 -10.24 49.70 -48.21
CA CYS A 29 -10.83 50.26 -47.00
C CYS A 29 -9.76 50.89 -46.08
N PRO A 30 -10.00 52.12 -45.57
CA PRO A 30 -9.18 52.72 -44.53
C PRO A 30 -9.15 51.88 -43.24
N ASP A 31 -8.01 51.91 -42.55
CA ASP A 31 -7.75 51.05 -41.39
C ASP A 31 -8.73 51.28 -40.23
N ASP A 32 -9.18 52.52 -40.03
CA ASP A 32 -10.13 52.96 -38.99
C ASP A 32 -11.58 52.55 -39.25
N LEU A 33 -11.91 52.14 -40.48
CA LEU A 33 -13.27 51.78 -40.90
C LEU A 33 -13.43 50.29 -41.22
N LEU A 34 -12.39 49.47 -40.99
CA LEU A 34 -12.39 48.04 -41.31
C LEU A 34 -13.50 47.28 -40.58
N ASP A 35 -13.66 47.52 -39.27
CA ASP A 35 -14.63 46.79 -38.46
C ASP A 35 -16.07 47.19 -38.82
N GLU A 36 -16.31 48.50 -39.00
CA GLU A 36 -17.61 49.05 -39.34
C GLU A 36 -18.08 48.65 -40.75
N LYS A 37 -17.21 48.82 -41.77
CA LYS A 37 -17.60 48.68 -43.19
C LYS A 37 -17.39 47.29 -43.79
N ILE A 38 -16.50 46.48 -43.22
CA ILE A 38 -16.18 45.16 -43.77
C ILE A 38 -16.52 44.07 -42.76
N PHE A 39 -15.94 44.11 -41.56
CA PHE A 39 -16.00 42.96 -40.66
C PHE A 39 -17.40 42.74 -40.08
N ASN A 40 -18.13 43.79 -39.72
CA ASN A 40 -19.49 43.72 -39.15
C ASN A 40 -20.50 42.99 -40.04
N GLU A 41 -20.37 43.07 -41.36
CA GLU A 41 -21.27 42.35 -42.28
C GLU A 41 -20.67 41.01 -42.72
N THR A 42 -19.38 40.99 -43.04
CA THR A 42 -18.75 39.85 -43.72
C THR A 42 -18.49 38.66 -42.78
N LEU A 43 -17.93 38.92 -41.58
CA LEU A 43 -17.50 37.83 -40.70
C LEU A 43 -18.66 37.07 -40.04
N PRO A 44 -19.74 37.73 -39.57
CA PRO A 44 -20.91 37.02 -39.06
C PRO A 44 -21.59 36.16 -40.12
N LEU A 45 -21.66 36.63 -41.37
CA LEU A 45 -22.22 35.87 -42.50
C LEU A 45 -21.36 34.63 -42.78
N ALA A 46 -20.05 34.79 -42.91
CA ALA A 46 -19.13 33.67 -43.11
C ALA A 46 -19.23 32.64 -41.98
N ARG A 47 -19.36 33.09 -40.72
CA ARG A 47 -19.55 32.21 -39.55
C ARG A 47 -20.86 31.44 -39.62
N ARG A 48 -21.96 32.10 -40.03
CA ARG A 48 -23.28 31.47 -40.20
C ARG A 48 -23.20 30.35 -41.25
N LEU A 49 -22.60 30.65 -42.40
CA LEU A 49 -22.41 29.66 -43.48
C LEU A 49 -21.52 28.50 -43.02
N LEU A 50 -20.41 28.77 -42.33
CA LEU A 50 -19.54 27.73 -41.77
C LEU A 50 -20.31 26.79 -40.83
N THR A 51 -21.12 27.36 -39.93
CA THR A 51 -21.95 26.58 -38.99
C THR A 51 -22.95 25.71 -39.72
N GLU A 52 -23.58 26.24 -40.77
CA GLU A 52 -24.56 25.52 -41.58
C GLU A 52 -23.92 24.35 -42.34
N VAL A 53 -22.76 24.58 -42.99
CA VAL A 53 -22.03 23.52 -43.70
C VAL A 53 -21.59 22.41 -42.74
N LEU A 54 -21.07 22.75 -41.55
CA LEU A 54 -20.70 21.74 -40.55
C LEU A 54 -21.91 20.91 -40.08
N LYS A 55 -23.09 21.53 -39.89
CA LYS A 55 -24.32 20.79 -39.58
C LYS A 55 -24.78 19.90 -40.73
N GLN A 56 -24.65 20.38 -41.98
CA GLN A 56 -25.00 19.59 -43.16
C GLN A 56 -24.11 18.35 -43.30
N ILE A 57 -22.83 18.43 -42.93
CA ILE A 57 -21.95 17.27 -42.85
C ILE A 57 -22.54 16.21 -41.90
N ASP A 58 -22.92 16.60 -40.68
CA ASP A 58 -23.51 15.69 -39.68
C ASP A 58 -24.80 15.03 -40.17
N GLU A 59 -25.60 15.77 -40.93
CA GLU A 59 -26.83 15.25 -41.53
C GLU A 59 -26.57 14.32 -42.71
N THR A 60 -25.59 14.65 -43.55
CA THR A 60 -25.20 13.88 -44.73
C THR A 60 -24.67 12.50 -44.30
N ILE A 61 -23.82 12.48 -43.27
CA ILE A 61 -23.28 11.25 -42.66
C ILE A 61 -24.42 10.37 -42.11
N ARG A 62 -25.48 10.96 -41.54
CA ARG A 62 -26.61 10.21 -40.95
C ARG A 62 -27.63 9.68 -41.95
N ARG A 63 -27.79 10.32 -43.12
CA ARG A 63 -28.91 10.05 -44.04
C ARG A 63 -28.60 9.13 -45.22
N SER A 64 -27.35 9.00 -45.65
CA SER A 64 -27.09 8.40 -46.98
C SER A 64 -26.94 6.86 -46.95
N ALA A 65 -27.56 6.19 -47.93
CA ALA A 65 -27.50 4.74 -48.12
C ALA A 65 -26.49 4.27 -49.21
N LYS A 66 -25.76 5.19 -49.87
CA LYS A 66 -24.77 4.88 -50.92
C LYS A 66 -23.41 5.48 -50.56
N ALA A 67 -22.39 4.63 -50.40
CA ALA A 67 -21.07 5.00 -49.86
C ALA A 67 -20.26 5.98 -50.74
N GLU A 68 -20.42 5.91 -52.06
CA GLU A 68 -19.57 6.66 -53.00
C GLU A 68 -19.98 8.13 -53.14
N THR A 69 -21.28 8.41 -53.22
CA THR A 69 -21.82 9.79 -53.23
C THR A 69 -21.63 10.48 -51.88
N LEU A 70 -21.76 9.72 -50.79
CA LEU A 70 -21.52 10.19 -49.43
C LEU A 70 -20.10 10.74 -49.24
N LYS A 71 -19.10 10.02 -49.78
CA LYS A 71 -17.70 10.42 -49.71
C LYS A 71 -17.45 11.74 -50.45
N GLU A 72 -17.89 11.83 -51.70
CA GLU A 72 -17.68 13.02 -52.55
C GLU A 72 -18.36 14.27 -51.96
N ASP A 73 -19.61 14.13 -51.50
CA ASP A 73 -20.38 15.22 -50.90
C ASP A 73 -19.73 15.72 -49.60
N THR A 74 -19.23 14.81 -48.77
CA THR A 74 -18.55 15.16 -47.51
C THR A 74 -17.22 15.85 -47.74
N ARG A 75 -16.39 15.37 -48.69
CA ARG A 75 -15.14 16.04 -49.10
C ARG A 75 -15.42 17.44 -49.61
N ARG A 76 -16.45 17.56 -50.46
CA ARG A 76 -16.89 18.84 -51.00
C ARG A 76 -17.33 19.78 -49.88
N GLN A 77 -18.11 19.35 -48.90
CA GLN A 77 -18.49 20.22 -47.77
C GLN A 77 -17.28 20.65 -46.92
N LEU A 78 -16.32 19.76 -46.66
CA LEU A 78 -15.09 20.09 -45.93
C LEU A 78 -14.23 21.13 -46.66
N LEU A 79 -14.15 21.04 -47.99
CA LEU A 79 -13.43 22.02 -48.80
C LEU A 79 -14.16 23.38 -48.83
N VAL A 80 -15.50 23.44 -48.69
CA VAL A 80 -16.21 24.72 -48.44
C VAL A 80 -15.77 25.32 -47.11
N CYS A 81 -15.72 24.52 -46.04
CA CYS A 81 -15.23 24.99 -44.74
C CYS A 81 -13.80 25.53 -44.84
N TYR A 82 -12.95 24.88 -45.63
CA TYR A 82 -11.58 25.34 -45.89
C TYR A 82 -11.55 26.69 -46.60
N GLU A 83 -12.38 26.91 -47.62
CA GLU A 83 -12.43 28.18 -48.35
C GLU A 83 -13.09 29.30 -47.56
N LEU A 84 -14.14 29.01 -46.78
CA LEU A 84 -14.71 29.96 -45.83
C LEU A 84 -13.65 30.39 -44.80
N SER A 85 -12.75 29.49 -44.41
CA SER A 85 -11.65 29.82 -43.49
C SER A 85 -10.72 30.91 -44.03
N SER A 86 -10.59 31.05 -45.36
CA SER A 86 -9.81 32.11 -46.02
C SER A 86 -10.28 33.52 -45.66
N VAL A 87 -11.57 33.67 -45.31
CA VAL A 87 -12.16 34.97 -44.92
C VAL A 87 -11.47 35.51 -43.67
N TRP A 88 -11.35 34.67 -42.63
CA TRP A 88 -10.67 35.07 -41.39
C TRP A 88 -9.16 35.16 -41.57
N GLU A 89 -8.55 34.28 -42.36
CA GLU A 89 -7.12 34.35 -42.66
C GLU A 89 -6.73 35.72 -43.25
N ARG A 90 -7.36 36.13 -44.35
CA ARG A 90 -7.05 37.42 -45.01
C ARG A 90 -7.43 38.63 -44.17
N SER A 91 -8.52 38.54 -43.43
CA SER A 91 -8.92 39.61 -42.51
C SER A 91 -7.87 39.79 -41.41
N MET A 92 -7.37 38.69 -40.83
CA MET A 92 -6.34 38.72 -39.80
C MET A 92 -4.98 39.16 -40.36
N GLU A 93 -4.62 38.80 -41.60
CA GLU A 93 -3.39 39.29 -42.26
C GLU A 93 -3.41 40.81 -42.50
N ARG A 94 -4.60 41.38 -42.73
CA ARG A 94 -4.78 42.83 -42.84
C ARG A 94 -4.59 43.49 -41.48
N VAL A 95 -5.24 42.95 -40.44
CA VAL A 95 -5.16 43.49 -39.08
C VAL A 95 -3.77 43.36 -38.48
N SER A 96 -3.03 42.27 -38.77
CA SER A 96 -1.67 42.06 -38.26
C SER A 96 -0.64 43.09 -38.76
N LYS A 97 -0.98 43.88 -39.79
CA LYS A 97 -0.13 44.93 -40.38
C LYS A 97 -0.48 46.32 -39.87
N LEU A 98 -1.50 46.46 -39.03
CA LEU A 98 -1.89 47.73 -38.43
C LEU A 98 -0.91 48.14 -37.32
N ASP A 99 -0.86 49.44 -37.04
CA ASP A 99 -0.25 49.95 -35.82
C ASP A 99 -1.10 49.58 -34.59
N LYS A 100 -0.58 49.85 -33.39
CA LYS A 100 -1.28 49.57 -32.13
C LYS A 100 -2.69 50.17 -32.14
N THR A 101 -3.70 49.30 -32.09
CA THR A 101 -5.10 49.67 -32.27
C THR A 101 -5.92 49.20 -31.06
N SER A 102 -6.90 50.01 -30.64
CA SER A 102 -7.79 49.67 -29.53
C SER A 102 -8.69 48.48 -29.90
N ALA A 103 -8.96 47.62 -28.93
CA ALA A 103 -9.72 46.39 -29.13
C ALA A 103 -11.17 46.65 -29.57
N ILE A 104 -11.78 47.78 -29.19
CA ILE A 104 -13.17 48.10 -29.58
C ILE A 104 -13.32 48.30 -31.09
N ASN A 105 -12.28 48.86 -31.74
CA ASN A 105 -12.25 49.10 -33.18
C ASN A 105 -12.01 47.82 -33.99
N LEU A 106 -11.79 46.69 -33.32
CA LEU A 106 -11.56 45.37 -33.91
C LEU A 106 -12.46 44.32 -33.26
N LYS A 107 -13.58 44.74 -32.67
CA LYS A 107 -14.45 43.87 -31.88
C LYS A 107 -15.03 42.74 -32.74
N CYS A 108 -15.49 43.04 -33.95
CA CYS A 108 -16.15 42.03 -34.78
C CYS A 108 -15.18 40.93 -35.19
N ILE A 109 -13.95 41.28 -35.58
CA ILE A 109 -12.94 40.28 -35.96
C ILE A 109 -12.50 39.45 -34.76
N LEU A 110 -12.31 40.07 -33.59
CA LEU A 110 -11.97 39.36 -32.34
C LEU A 110 -13.00 38.28 -32.00
N GLU A 111 -14.29 38.63 -32.03
CA GLU A 111 -15.36 37.70 -31.66
C GLU A 111 -15.60 36.61 -32.72
N ASN A 112 -15.57 36.97 -34.00
CA ASN A 112 -15.90 36.03 -35.07
C ASN A 112 -14.74 35.09 -35.42
N ALA A 113 -13.49 35.54 -35.38
CA ALA A 113 -12.34 34.67 -35.62
C ALA A 113 -12.26 33.58 -34.53
N LEU A 114 -12.38 33.97 -33.26
CA LEU A 114 -12.40 33.02 -32.14
C LEU A 114 -13.57 32.03 -32.25
N ALA A 115 -14.77 32.50 -32.58
CA ALA A 115 -15.92 31.61 -32.75
C ALA A 115 -15.74 30.63 -33.92
N ALA A 116 -15.19 31.07 -35.05
CA ALA A 116 -14.93 30.20 -36.20
C ALA A 116 -13.86 29.15 -35.91
N ILE A 117 -12.74 29.56 -35.29
CA ILE A 117 -11.68 28.64 -34.86
C ILE A 117 -12.24 27.56 -33.93
N LYS A 118 -13.08 27.98 -32.96
CA LYS A 118 -13.73 27.06 -32.02
C LYS A 118 -14.54 25.98 -32.74
N LEU A 119 -15.43 26.39 -33.66
CA LEU A 119 -16.29 25.47 -34.41
C LEU A 119 -15.47 24.42 -35.16
N ILE A 120 -14.40 24.85 -35.85
CA ILE A 120 -13.57 23.94 -36.64
C ILE A 120 -12.76 23.01 -35.73
N PHE A 121 -12.17 23.52 -34.65
CA PHE A 121 -11.40 22.68 -33.73
C PHE A 121 -12.26 21.64 -33.01
N GLU A 122 -13.48 22.00 -32.57
CA GLU A 122 -14.43 21.06 -31.99
C GLU A 122 -14.83 19.97 -33.00
N HIS A 123 -15.08 20.35 -34.25
CA HIS A 123 -15.36 19.42 -35.34
C HIS A 123 -14.19 18.46 -35.60
N CYS A 124 -12.97 18.99 -35.69
CA CYS A 124 -11.75 18.18 -35.84
C CYS A 124 -11.54 17.23 -34.66
N ARG A 125 -11.82 17.66 -33.41
CA ARG A 125 -11.72 16.80 -32.22
C ARG A 125 -12.73 15.65 -32.25
N ALA A 126 -13.97 15.93 -32.66
CA ALA A 126 -15.02 14.92 -32.77
C ALA A 126 -14.89 14.00 -34.00
N SER A 127 -14.04 14.37 -34.97
CA SER A 127 -13.98 13.76 -36.30
C SER A 127 -13.87 12.23 -36.30
N LYS A 128 -12.96 11.64 -35.52
CA LYS A 128 -12.77 10.18 -35.51
C LYS A 128 -14.06 9.43 -35.14
N LYS A 129 -14.85 9.98 -34.22
CA LYS A 129 -16.15 9.42 -33.81
C LYS A 129 -17.24 9.76 -34.82
N LEU A 130 -17.23 10.99 -35.34
CA LEU A 130 -18.25 11.50 -36.26
C LEU A 130 -18.24 10.76 -37.60
N TYR A 131 -17.06 10.63 -38.22
CA TYR A 131 -16.91 10.05 -39.54
C TYR A 131 -16.82 8.51 -39.53
N GLY A 132 -16.42 7.91 -38.40
CA GLY A 132 -16.34 6.47 -38.24
C GLY A 132 -15.52 5.80 -39.36
N THR A 133 -16.16 4.96 -40.17
CA THR A 133 -15.51 4.27 -41.29
C THR A 133 -15.08 5.21 -42.43
N LEU A 134 -15.70 6.38 -42.57
CA LEU A 134 -15.32 7.39 -43.58
C LEU A 134 -14.10 8.22 -43.17
N PHE A 135 -13.62 8.09 -41.93
CA PHE A 135 -12.57 8.95 -41.40
C PHE A 135 -11.29 8.91 -42.26
N GLU A 136 -10.85 7.73 -42.66
CA GLU A 136 -9.66 7.56 -43.50
C GLU A 136 -9.83 8.24 -44.86
N ASP A 137 -11.04 8.20 -45.42
CA ASP A 137 -11.36 8.77 -46.73
C ASP A 137 -11.33 10.31 -46.75
N VAL A 138 -11.59 10.98 -45.63
CA VAL A 138 -11.63 12.45 -45.50
C VAL A 138 -10.52 13.02 -44.61
N SER A 139 -9.57 12.17 -44.22
CA SER A 139 -8.50 12.51 -43.27
C SER A 139 -7.60 13.63 -43.79
N GLU A 140 -7.35 13.68 -45.10
CA GLU A 140 -6.54 14.71 -45.74
C GLU A 140 -7.23 16.08 -45.68
N GLU A 141 -8.51 16.15 -46.04
CA GLU A 141 -9.31 17.37 -46.00
C GLU A 141 -9.43 17.91 -44.57
N LEU A 142 -9.68 17.04 -43.59
CA LEU A 142 -9.70 17.40 -42.17
C LEU A 142 -8.34 17.93 -41.70
N THR A 143 -7.25 17.30 -42.12
CA THR A 143 -5.89 17.75 -41.78
C THR A 143 -5.58 19.11 -42.40
N ASN A 144 -6.01 19.35 -43.64
CA ASN A 144 -5.84 20.63 -44.33
C ASN A 144 -6.67 21.74 -43.66
N LEU A 145 -7.92 21.45 -43.30
CA LEU A 145 -8.78 22.36 -42.56
C LEU A 145 -8.22 22.70 -41.17
N PHE A 146 -7.73 21.70 -40.44
CA PHE A 146 -7.06 21.91 -39.15
C PHE A 146 -5.80 22.77 -39.30
N ARG A 147 -4.95 22.47 -40.30
CA ARG A 147 -3.71 23.23 -40.54
C ARG A 147 -4.01 24.69 -40.86
N LYS A 148 -5.01 24.97 -41.69
CA LYS A 148 -5.43 26.34 -42.03
C LYS A 148 -5.95 27.08 -40.79
N THR A 149 -6.83 26.44 -40.04
CA THR A 149 -7.38 27.01 -38.79
C THR A 149 -6.29 27.28 -37.76
N LYS A 150 -5.28 26.40 -37.68
CA LYS A 150 -4.09 26.60 -36.86
C LYS A 150 -3.29 27.82 -37.32
N THR A 151 -3.08 28.02 -38.62
CA THR A 151 -2.42 29.23 -39.14
C THR A 151 -3.18 30.49 -38.73
N ILE A 152 -4.51 30.50 -38.88
CA ILE A 152 -5.37 31.61 -38.47
C ILE A 152 -5.24 31.87 -36.96
N LEU A 153 -5.25 30.83 -36.13
CA LEU A 153 -5.05 30.95 -34.69
C LEU A 153 -3.65 31.51 -34.36
N SER A 154 -2.57 31.00 -34.96
CA SER A 154 -1.22 31.52 -34.70
C SER A 154 -1.11 33.00 -35.09
N LEU A 155 -1.70 33.39 -36.22
CA LEU A 155 -1.77 34.79 -36.66
C LEU A 155 -2.61 35.64 -35.70
N PHE A 156 -3.71 35.10 -35.19
CA PHE A 156 -4.54 35.73 -34.17
C PHE A 156 -3.79 35.96 -32.87
N LEU A 157 -3.13 34.95 -32.32
CA LEU A 157 -2.36 35.09 -31.09
C LEU A 157 -1.21 36.10 -31.27
N ALA A 158 -0.53 36.11 -32.41
CA ALA A 158 0.52 37.09 -32.70
C ALA A 158 -0.03 38.53 -32.80
N THR A 159 -1.17 38.70 -33.46
CA THR A 159 -1.84 40.00 -33.62
C THR A 159 -2.36 40.54 -32.29
N LEU A 160 -2.94 39.65 -31.48
CA LEU A 160 -3.40 39.97 -30.13
C LEU A 160 -2.25 40.46 -29.23
N ASP A 161 -1.04 39.91 -29.42
CA ASP A 161 0.13 40.26 -28.60
C ASP A 161 0.86 41.54 -29.07
N GLY A 162 0.83 41.81 -30.38
CA GLY A 162 1.62 42.88 -31.00
C GLY A 162 0.85 44.15 -31.37
N VAL A 163 -0.42 44.01 -31.75
CA VAL A 163 -1.22 45.07 -32.38
C VAL A 163 -2.38 45.50 -31.49
N ILE A 164 -3.09 44.56 -30.88
CA ILE A 164 -4.33 44.87 -30.16
C ILE A 164 -4.02 45.37 -28.75
N VAL A 165 -4.58 46.51 -28.37
CA VAL A 165 -4.46 47.10 -27.04
C VAL A 165 -5.83 47.14 -26.37
N PHE A 166 -5.92 46.63 -25.15
CA PHE A 166 -7.13 46.70 -24.33
C PHE A 166 -7.01 47.82 -23.31
N ASP A 167 -7.97 48.73 -23.31
CA ASP A 167 -8.18 49.68 -22.22
C ASP A 167 -9.01 49.02 -21.11
N THR A 168 -8.36 48.77 -19.97
CA THR A 168 -9.01 48.12 -18.82
C THR A 168 -9.93 49.05 -18.03
N ASP A 169 -9.91 50.36 -18.30
CA ASP A 169 -10.80 51.32 -17.64
C ASP A 169 -12.16 51.41 -18.35
N THR A 170 -12.24 50.93 -19.60
CA THR A 170 -13.46 50.88 -20.40
C THR A 170 -14.18 49.53 -20.22
N GLU A 171 -15.42 49.56 -19.73
CA GLU A 171 -16.20 48.34 -19.40
C GLU A 171 -16.40 47.41 -20.62
N SER A 172 -16.73 47.96 -21.79
CA SER A 172 -16.97 47.17 -23.01
C SER A 172 -15.70 46.47 -23.53
N GLU A 173 -14.53 47.12 -23.42
CA GLU A 173 -13.26 46.50 -23.77
C GLU A 173 -12.83 45.46 -22.73
N MET A 174 -13.13 45.71 -21.45
CA MET A 174 -12.88 44.75 -20.38
C MET A 174 -13.71 43.47 -20.55
N GLU A 175 -15.00 43.57 -20.89
CA GLU A 175 -15.83 42.41 -21.22
C GLU A 175 -15.29 41.62 -22.42
N LEU A 176 -14.83 42.34 -23.45
CA LEU A 176 -14.20 41.74 -24.62
C LEU A 176 -12.92 40.99 -24.26
N LEU A 177 -12.05 41.59 -23.44
CA LEU A 177 -10.82 40.95 -22.95
C LEU A 177 -11.12 39.67 -22.16
N VAL A 178 -12.09 39.69 -21.25
CA VAL A 178 -12.50 38.50 -20.48
C VAL A 178 -12.98 37.39 -21.41
N LYS A 179 -13.79 37.73 -22.43
CA LYS A 179 -14.29 36.77 -23.42
C LYS A 179 -13.16 36.18 -24.28
N VAL A 180 -12.16 36.99 -24.63
CA VAL A 180 -10.96 36.52 -25.35
C VAL A 180 -10.15 35.56 -24.47
N ILE A 181 -9.90 35.91 -23.20
CA ILE A 181 -9.18 35.04 -22.24
C ILE A 181 -9.90 33.70 -22.07
N ASP A 182 -11.22 33.74 -21.85
CA ASP A 182 -12.05 32.53 -21.68
C ASP A 182 -11.97 31.63 -22.91
N THR A 183 -12.09 32.21 -24.10
CA THR A 183 -12.08 31.44 -25.36
C THR A 183 -10.70 30.84 -25.65
N ILE A 184 -9.61 31.56 -25.36
CA ILE A 184 -8.25 30.99 -25.47
C ILE A 184 -8.07 29.86 -24.45
N GLY A 185 -8.62 29.98 -23.24
CA GLY A 185 -8.65 28.89 -22.24
C GLY A 185 -9.36 27.64 -22.76
N LEU A 186 -10.50 27.81 -23.44
CA LEU A 186 -11.19 26.69 -24.12
C LEU A 186 -10.32 26.04 -25.21
N PHE A 187 -9.55 26.82 -25.96
CA PHE A 187 -8.65 26.27 -26.97
C PHE A 187 -7.53 25.41 -26.37
N VAL A 188 -7.03 25.74 -25.18
CA VAL A 188 -6.06 24.90 -24.46
C VAL A 188 -6.64 23.48 -24.27
N THR A 189 -7.88 23.40 -23.80
CA THR A 189 -8.59 22.13 -23.61
C THR A 189 -8.76 21.34 -24.92
N ILE A 190 -9.16 22.03 -26.01
CA ILE A 190 -9.43 21.36 -27.28
C ILE A 190 -8.14 20.89 -27.95
N THR A 191 -7.07 21.68 -27.87
CA THR A 191 -5.84 21.44 -28.62
C THR A 191 -4.91 20.40 -28.00
N HIS A 192 -5.07 20.09 -26.71
CA HIS A 192 -4.34 19.02 -26.02
C HIS A 192 -4.40 17.67 -26.75
N GLU A 193 -5.58 17.28 -27.25
CA GLU A 193 -5.79 16.01 -27.96
C GLU A 193 -5.45 16.08 -29.47
N LEU A 194 -5.35 17.29 -30.03
CA LEU A 194 -5.17 17.51 -31.46
C LEU A 194 -3.70 17.73 -31.86
N ASP A 195 -3.01 18.68 -31.22
CA ASP A 195 -1.63 19.02 -31.54
C ASP A 195 -0.90 19.68 -30.37
N LEU A 196 0.17 19.01 -29.90
CA LEU A 196 0.98 19.48 -28.77
C LEU A 196 1.64 20.85 -29.01
N LYS A 197 1.93 21.23 -30.25
CA LYS A 197 2.53 22.55 -30.54
C LYS A 197 1.49 23.65 -30.33
N THR A 198 0.30 23.51 -30.91
CA THR A 198 -0.80 24.45 -30.73
C THR A 198 -1.25 24.52 -29.26
N PHE A 199 -1.25 23.39 -28.56
CA PHE A 199 -1.50 23.35 -27.11
C PHE A 199 -0.51 24.23 -26.32
N VAL A 200 0.79 24.13 -26.60
CA VAL A 200 1.80 24.98 -25.93
C VAL A 200 1.62 26.46 -26.28
N GLU A 201 1.38 26.79 -27.56
CA GLU A 201 1.20 28.17 -28.02
C GLU A 201 -0.03 28.83 -27.35
N THR A 202 -1.16 28.13 -27.34
CA THR A 202 -2.41 28.60 -26.71
C THR A 202 -2.28 28.69 -25.19
N SER A 203 -1.68 27.69 -24.53
CA SER A 203 -1.45 27.69 -23.08
C SER A 203 -0.57 28.86 -22.65
N LYS A 204 0.48 29.16 -23.42
CA LYS A 204 1.38 30.28 -23.16
C LYS A 204 0.63 31.61 -23.28
N MET A 205 -0.20 31.78 -24.30
CA MET A 205 -0.97 33.01 -24.48
C MET A 205 -2.04 33.18 -23.40
N PHE A 206 -2.78 32.11 -23.09
CA PHE A 206 -3.74 32.08 -21.98
C PHE A 206 -3.08 32.50 -20.67
N GLY A 207 -1.96 31.86 -20.32
CA GLY A 207 -1.18 32.20 -19.13
C GLY A 207 -0.71 33.65 -19.11
N LYS A 208 -0.19 34.16 -20.24
CA LYS A 208 0.28 35.54 -20.36
C LYS A 208 -0.84 36.55 -20.11
N LEU A 209 -1.99 36.41 -20.79
CA LEU A 209 -3.10 37.35 -20.68
C LEU A 209 -3.77 37.29 -19.30
N ALA A 210 -4.03 36.09 -18.80
CA ALA A 210 -4.65 35.90 -17.49
C ALA A 210 -3.77 36.45 -16.35
N ILE A 211 -2.45 36.38 -16.46
CA ILE A 211 -1.53 36.96 -15.46
C ILE A 211 -1.40 38.48 -15.64
N ALA A 212 -1.25 38.98 -16.86
CA ALA A 212 -1.07 40.40 -17.13
C ALA A 212 -2.29 41.24 -16.68
N HIS A 213 -3.50 40.71 -16.88
CA HIS A 213 -4.76 41.41 -16.57
C HIS A 213 -5.46 40.87 -15.30
N GLN A 214 -4.71 40.22 -14.40
CA GLN A 214 -5.26 39.52 -13.24
C GLN A 214 -6.21 40.36 -12.37
N ASN A 215 -5.91 41.63 -12.13
CA ASN A 215 -6.67 42.47 -11.21
C ASN A 215 -8.04 42.79 -11.79
N SER A 216 -8.08 43.06 -13.09
CA SER A 216 -9.31 43.34 -13.81
C SER A 216 -10.14 42.06 -13.92
N VAL A 217 -9.54 40.93 -14.32
CA VAL A 217 -10.25 39.64 -14.46
C VAL A 217 -10.87 39.19 -13.14
N LYS A 218 -10.14 39.31 -12.02
CA LYS A 218 -10.64 38.98 -10.68
C LYS A 218 -11.84 39.81 -10.26
N ARG A 219 -11.92 41.08 -10.68
CA ARG A 219 -13.06 41.98 -10.36
C ARG A 219 -14.28 41.70 -11.24
N THR A 220 -14.07 41.42 -12.53
CA THR A 220 -15.17 41.31 -13.50
C THR A 220 -15.77 39.91 -13.52
N ARG A 221 -14.97 38.87 -13.80
CA ARG A 221 -15.47 37.49 -13.95
C ARG A 221 -14.32 36.49 -13.79
N VAL A 222 -13.97 36.16 -12.55
CA VAL A 222 -12.84 35.26 -12.25
C VAL A 222 -13.03 33.84 -12.80
N THR A 223 -14.28 33.41 -12.99
CA THR A 223 -14.63 32.10 -13.53
C THR A 223 -14.14 31.88 -14.96
N SER A 224 -13.87 32.94 -15.73
CA SER A 224 -13.28 32.85 -17.08
C SER A 224 -11.87 32.27 -17.10
N VAL A 225 -11.19 32.21 -15.95
CA VAL A 225 -9.87 31.62 -15.80
C VAL A 225 -9.94 30.35 -14.95
N THR A 226 -10.62 30.41 -13.79
CA THR A 226 -10.62 29.28 -12.85
C THR A 226 -11.37 28.06 -13.38
N PHE A 227 -12.36 28.22 -14.26
CA PHE A 227 -13.05 27.11 -14.91
C PHE A 227 -12.08 26.21 -15.71
N HIS A 228 -11.05 26.80 -16.31
CA HIS A 228 -10.06 26.05 -17.10
C HIS A 228 -9.02 25.32 -16.25
N PHE A 229 -8.91 25.61 -14.96
CA PHE A 229 -7.89 25.00 -14.09
C PHE A 229 -8.13 23.51 -13.88
N ALA A 230 -9.38 23.11 -13.66
CA ALA A 230 -9.75 21.70 -13.49
C ALA A 230 -9.36 20.88 -14.73
N GLN A 231 -9.67 21.41 -15.92
CA GLN A 231 -9.37 20.73 -17.17
C GLN A 231 -7.88 20.70 -17.48
N LEU A 232 -7.16 21.81 -17.27
CA LEU A 232 -5.70 21.85 -17.45
C LEU A 232 -4.98 20.88 -16.49
N ALA A 233 -5.43 20.79 -15.24
CA ALA A 233 -4.90 19.81 -14.29
C ALA A 233 -5.16 18.36 -14.74
N LYS A 234 -6.36 18.06 -15.27
CA LYS A 234 -6.69 16.74 -15.85
C LYS A 234 -5.82 16.42 -17.07
N ASP A 235 -5.67 17.37 -17.99
CA ASP A 235 -4.89 17.19 -19.21
C ASP A 235 -3.43 16.87 -18.85
N ILE A 236 -2.82 17.65 -17.96
CA ILE A 236 -1.45 17.39 -17.48
C ILE A 236 -1.36 16.03 -16.74
N SER A 237 -2.34 15.72 -15.89
CA SER A 237 -2.41 14.45 -15.16
C SER A 237 -2.50 13.24 -16.08
N SER A 238 -3.27 13.35 -17.17
CA SER A 238 -3.37 12.32 -18.20
C SER A 238 -2.04 12.14 -18.94
N MET A 239 -1.33 13.23 -19.23
CA MET A 239 -0.02 13.18 -19.86
C MET A 239 1.06 12.54 -18.95
N LEU A 240 0.97 12.78 -17.64
CA LEU A 240 1.88 12.19 -16.64
C LEU A 240 1.66 10.70 -16.44
N SER A 241 0.44 10.18 -16.60
CA SER A 241 0.17 8.74 -16.51
C SER A 241 0.99 7.92 -17.50
N PHE A 242 1.23 8.45 -18.72
CA PHE A 242 2.13 7.80 -19.68
C PHE A 242 3.59 7.72 -19.19
N CYS A 243 4.01 8.60 -18.28
CA CYS A 243 5.34 8.54 -17.67
C CYS A 243 5.48 7.42 -16.63
N GLN A 244 4.35 6.85 -16.18
CA GLN A 244 4.29 5.87 -15.11
C GLN A 244 4.01 4.46 -15.65
N ASP A 245 3.38 4.35 -16.84
CA ASP A 245 3.12 3.08 -17.52
C ASP A 245 4.33 2.57 -18.31
N SER A 246 4.89 1.44 -17.87
CA SER A 246 6.04 0.80 -18.52
C SER A 246 5.78 0.29 -19.95
N SER A 247 4.51 0.19 -20.36
CA SER A 247 4.11 -0.27 -21.70
C SER A 247 4.05 0.83 -22.75
N CYS A 248 4.07 2.11 -22.36
CA CYS A 248 3.90 3.22 -23.28
C CYS A 248 5.24 3.82 -23.73
N ARG A 249 5.43 4.00 -25.05
CA ARG A 249 6.56 4.77 -25.58
C ARG A 249 6.38 6.24 -25.25
N ILE A 250 7.22 6.77 -24.38
CA ILE A 250 7.24 8.20 -24.04
C ILE A 250 8.20 8.93 -24.98
N GLU A 251 7.70 10.02 -25.57
CA GLU A 251 8.51 10.91 -26.40
C GLU A 251 9.09 12.06 -25.55
N GLU A 252 10.36 12.42 -25.75
CA GLU A 252 10.98 13.56 -25.06
C GLU A 252 10.19 14.86 -25.22
N ARG A 253 9.59 15.05 -26.40
CA ARG A 253 8.76 16.22 -26.71
C ARG A 253 7.57 16.34 -25.75
N LYS A 254 6.92 15.22 -25.42
CA LYS A 254 5.78 15.21 -24.47
C LYS A 254 6.22 15.63 -23.07
N ILE A 255 7.36 15.13 -22.59
CA ILE A 255 7.86 15.49 -21.26
C ILE A 255 8.17 17.00 -21.17
N ARG A 256 8.76 17.58 -22.22
CA ARG A 256 9.01 19.03 -22.29
C ARG A 256 7.70 19.84 -22.28
N VAL A 257 6.67 19.37 -22.98
CA VAL A 257 5.32 19.99 -23.00
C VAL A 257 4.69 19.94 -21.61
N ILE A 258 4.75 18.80 -20.92
CA ILE A 258 4.28 18.65 -19.53
C ILE A 258 4.98 19.67 -18.64
N GLY A 259 6.31 19.72 -18.65
CA GLY A 259 7.06 20.65 -17.81
C GLY A 259 6.80 22.13 -18.13
N HIS A 260 6.52 22.47 -19.39
CA HIS A 260 6.11 23.82 -19.76
C HIS A 260 4.72 24.16 -19.21
N SER A 261 3.78 23.24 -19.34
CA SER A 261 2.39 23.38 -18.89
C SER A 261 2.30 23.51 -17.37
N LEU A 262 3.06 22.69 -16.65
CA LEU A 262 3.20 22.78 -15.18
C LEU A 262 3.69 24.15 -14.73
N LYS A 263 4.70 24.72 -15.42
CA LYS A 263 5.22 26.06 -15.08
C LYS A 263 4.21 27.17 -15.31
N ILE A 264 3.40 27.08 -16.37
CA ILE A 264 2.31 28.03 -16.62
C ILE A 264 1.23 27.86 -15.55
N PHE A 265 0.86 26.62 -15.26
CA PHE A 265 -0.18 26.30 -14.30
C PHE A 265 0.19 26.76 -12.88
N ASP A 266 1.40 26.46 -12.39
CA ASP A 266 1.91 26.93 -11.10
C ASP A 266 1.83 28.46 -10.96
N ARG A 267 2.22 29.20 -12.01
CA ARG A 267 2.12 30.68 -12.01
C ARG A 267 0.67 31.15 -11.98
N LEU A 268 -0.23 30.50 -12.72
CA LEU A 268 -1.66 30.82 -12.70
C LEU A 268 -2.25 30.58 -11.31
N ILE A 269 -1.95 29.43 -10.69
CA ILE A 269 -2.43 29.11 -9.34
C ILE A 269 -1.86 30.10 -8.32
N ALA A 270 -0.58 30.45 -8.41
CA ALA A 270 0.03 31.44 -7.53
C ALA A 270 -0.66 32.82 -7.60
N VAL A 271 -1.13 33.20 -8.80
CA VAL A 271 -1.85 34.46 -9.02
C VAL A 271 -3.30 34.38 -8.56
N TYR A 272 -4.00 33.27 -8.82
CA TYR A 272 -5.44 33.11 -8.56
C TYR A 272 -5.77 32.30 -7.30
N CYS A 273 -4.80 32.07 -6.41
CA CYS A 273 -4.94 31.19 -5.24
C CYS A 273 -6.15 31.50 -4.35
N SER A 274 -6.48 32.78 -4.17
CA SER A 274 -7.61 33.26 -3.37
C SER A 274 -8.98 33.03 -4.02
N CYS A 275 -9.02 32.56 -5.27
CA CYS A 275 -10.23 32.41 -6.08
C CYS A 275 -10.54 30.95 -6.43
N ILE A 276 -9.73 30.00 -5.93
CA ILE A 276 -9.92 28.57 -6.16
C ILE A 276 -10.92 28.04 -5.14
N ASN A 277 -11.94 27.35 -5.63
CA ASN A 277 -12.98 26.71 -4.81
C ASN A 277 -12.66 25.23 -4.55
N SER A 278 -13.47 24.59 -3.71
CA SER A 278 -13.35 23.17 -3.36
C SER A 278 -13.52 22.22 -4.55
N GLU A 279 -14.27 22.59 -5.58
CA GLU A 279 -14.51 21.73 -6.75
C GLU A 279 -13.26 21.50 -7.63
N ILE A 280 -12.33 22.46 -7.64
CA ILE A 280 -11.11 22.40 -8.47
C ILE A 280 -10.00 21.63 -7.75
N LEU A 281 -9.96 21.71 -6.41
CA LEU A 281 -8.88 21.14 -5.58
C LEU A 281 -8.64 19.62 -5.79
N PRO A 282 -9.65 18.75 -5.96
CA PRO A 282 -9.43 17.34 -6.26
C PRO A 282 -8.53 17.10 -7.47
N PHE A 283 -8.65 17.89 -8.54
CA PHE A 283 -7.81 17.75 -9.73
C PHE A 283 -6.37 18.21 -9.49
N MET A 284 -6.17 19.17 -8.57
CA MET A 284 -4.84 19.60 -8.15
C MET A 284 -4.16 18.56 -7.26
N ILE A 285 -4.92 17.93 -6.36
CA ILE A 285 -4.45 16.82 -5.53
C ILE A 285 -4.04 15.64 -6.42
N GLU A 286 -4.86 15.31 -7.43
CA GLU A 286 -4.55 14.27 -8.42
C GLU A 286 -3.23 14.56 -9.15
N LEU A 287 -3.09 15.79 -9.64
CA LEU A 287 -1.87 16.23 -10.31
C LEU A 287 -0.64 16.13 -9.40
N LEU A 288 -0.76 16.59 -8.14
CA LEU A 288 0.33 16.58 -7.18
C LEU A 288 0.84 15.17 -6.90
N PHE A 289 -0.05 14.20 -6.65
CA PHE A 289 0.42 12.85 -6.37
C PHE A 289 1.03 12.20 -7.62
N LYS A 290 0.50 12.47 -8.82
CA LYS A 290 1.08 11.99 -10.08
C LYS A 290 2.47 12.57 -10.31
N MET A 291 2.69 13.83 -9.95
CA MET A 291 4.02 14.44 -9.97
C MET A 291 4.98 13.75 -8.99
N HIS A 292 4.53 13.41 -7.78
CA HIS A 292 5.34 12.67 -6.80
C HIS A 292 5.73 11.26 -7.29
N ARG A 293 4.82 10.57 -7.99
CA ARG A 293 5.09 9.26 -8.64
C ARG A 293 6.17 9.35 -9.71
N CYS A 294 6.36 10.52 -10.33
CA CYS A 294 7.42 10.77 -11.30
C CYS A 294 8.79 11.09 -10.67
N SER A 295 8.98 10.87 -9.36
CA SER A 295 10.30 10.96 -8.73
C SER A 295 11.30 10.00 -9.40
N PRO A 296 12.56 10.40 -9.67
CA PRO A 296 13.54 9.54 -10.34
C PRO A 296 13.73 8.17 -9.66
N LEU A 297 13.76 8.16 -8.32
CA LEU A 297 13.93 6.93 -7.54
C LEU A 297 12.69 6.01 -7.59
N CYS A 298 11.51 6.54 -7.91
CA CYS A 298 10.32 5.74 -8.18
C CYS A 298 10.33 5.19 -9.62
N LEU A 299 10.90 5.95 -10.57
CA LEU A 299 10.94 5.59 -12.00
C LEU A 299 12.11 4.67 -12.38
N GLN A 300 13.14 4.51 -11.55
CA GLN A 300 14.32 3.68 -11.86
C GLN A 300 14.02 2.22 -12.23
N LYS A 301 12.84 1.70 -11.86
CA LYS A 301 12.38 0.35 -12.25
C LYS A 301 11.50 0.33 -13.50
N SER A 302 10.91 1.45 -13.89
CA SER A 302 10.23 1.52 -15.18
C SER A 302 11.24 1.16 -16.28
N GLN A 303 10.84 0.47 -17.34
CA GLN A 303 11.73 0.12 -18.46
C GLN A 303 12.20 1.36 -19.27
N LEU A 304 12.18 2.54 -18.65
CA LEU A 304 12.54 3.82 -19.21
C LEU A 304 14.05 4.02 -19.19
N ASP A 305 14.56 4.60 -20.29
CA ASP A 305 15.95 4.99 -20.40
C ASP A 305 16.33 6.01 -19.32
N GLY A 306 17.55 5.89 -18.76
CA GLY A 306 18.07 6.81 -17.74
C GLY A 306 18.08 8.27 -18.20
N LYS A 307 18.26 8.52 -19.51
CA LYS A 307 18.14 9.88 -20.07
C LYS A 307 16.72 10.42 -19.97
N LEU A 308 15.70 9.60 -20.20
CA LEU A 308 14.30 9.98 -20.05
C LEU A 308 13.96 10.26 -18.59
N ILE A 309 14.46 9.44 -17.66
CA ILE A 309 14.29 9.66 -16.22
C ILE A 309 14.87 11.01 -15.79
N GLU A 310 16.08 11.36 -16.24
CA GLU A 310 16.66 12.68 -15.93
C GLU A 310 15.88 13.83 -16.60
N LEU A 311 15.35 13.62 -17.79
CA LEU A 311 14.50 14.61 -18.45
C LEU A 311 13.18 14.83 -17.68
N ILE A 312 12.56 13.76 -17.15
CA ILE A 312 11.39 13.84 -16.25
C ILE A 312 11.77 14.56 -14.95
N ASN A 313 12.92 14.24 -14.37
CA ASN A 313 13.45 14.90 -13.17
C ASN A 313 13.50 16.42 -13.34
N VAL A 314 14.12 16.87 -14.44
CA VAL A 314 14.34 18.29 -14.75
C VAL A 314 13.02 19.02 -15.02
N HIS A 315 12.09 18.39 -15.73
CA HIS A 315 10.86 19.06 -16.20
C HIS A 315 9.65 18.88 -15.29
N VAL A 316 9.60 17.83 -14.47
CA VAL A 316 8.46 17.47 -13.63
C VAL A 316 8.88 17.40 -12.16
N SER A 317 9.76 16.48 -11.79
CA SER A 317 9.98 16.11 -10.38
C SER A 317 10.52 17.28 -9.55
N LYS A 318 11.47 18.06 -10.09
CA LYS A 318 12.00 19.29 -9.45
C LYS A 318 10.94 20.38 -9.25
N GLY A 319 9.86 20.37 -10.03
CA GLY A 319 8.74 21.31 -9.91
C GLY A 319 7.70 20.94 -8.86
N THR A 320 7.75 19.71 -8.32
CA THR A 320 6.73 19.19 -7.39
C THR A 320 6.68 19.97 -6.08
N GLU A 321 7.83 20.19 -5.44
CA GLU A 321 7.90 20.90 -4.15
C GLU A 321 7.50 22.39 -4.25
N PRO A 322 7.96 23.16 -5.27
CA PRO A 322 7.44 24.50 -5.53
C PRO A 322 5.92 24.52 -5.78
N PHE A 323 5.41 23.59 -6.58
CA PHE A 323 3.97 23.52 -6.89
C PHE A 323 3.14 23.19 -5.64
N LEU A 324 3.58 22.22 -4.82
CA LEU A 324 2.96 21.93 -3.52
C LEU A 324 2.94 23.17 -2.63
N SER A 325 4.04 23.93 -2.60
CA SER A 325 4.13 25.18 -1.84
C SER A 325 3.16 26.26 -2.33
N THR A 326 2.86 26.29 -3.63
CA THR A 326 1.85 27.19 -4.20
C THR A 326 0.44 26.75 -3.79
N VAL A 327 0.12 25.47 -3.93
CA VAL A 327 -1.21 24.90 -3.56
C VAL A 327 -1.47 25.03 -2.07
N PHE A 328 -0.45 24.90 -1.22
CA PHE A 328 -0.56 25.07 0.24
C PHE A 328 -1.08 26.44 0.70
N LYS A 329 -1.01 27.46 -0.17
CA LYS A 329 -1.54 28.81 0.11
C LYS A 329 -3.07 28.89 0.02
N ILE A 330 -3.71 27.88 -0.58
CA ILE A 330 -5.16 27.81 -0.72
C ILE A 330 -5.74 27.34 0.61
N SER A 331 -6.67 28.10 1.19
CA SER A 331 -7.22 27.83 2.54
C SER A 331 -7.86 26.45 2.66
N ASP A 332 -8.56 26.02 1.61
CA ASP A 332 -9.40 24.82 1.64
C ASP A 332 -8.62 23.57 1.26
N PHE A 333 -7.33 23.70 0.90
CA PHE A 333 -6.49 22.58 0.48
C PHE A 333 -6.42 21.47 1.52
N LYS A 334 -6.33 21.83 2.81
CA LYS A 334 -6.32 20.86 3.92
C LYS A 334 -7.57 19.97 3.88
N GLN A 335 -8.75 20.59 3.84
CA GLN A 335 -10.02 19.88 3.88
C GLN A 335 -10.19 19.02 2.63
N ALA A 336 -9.92 19.58 1.45
CA ALA A 336 -10.01 18.86 0.20
C ALA A 336 -9.06 17.66 0.12
N PHE A 337 -7.86 17.75 0.72
CA PHE A 337 -6.91 16.64 0.78
C PHE A 337 -7.47 15.44 1.57
N PHE A 338 -8.02 15.70 2.76
CA PHE A 338 -8.62 14.63 3.57
C PHE A 338 -9.87 14.02 2.91
N GLU A 339 -10.74 14.84 2.34
CA GLU A 339 -11.91 14.38 1.60
C GLU A 339 -11.53 13.54 0.37
N TYR A 340 -10.46 13.92 -0.32
CA TYR A 340 -9.95 13.16 -1.45
C TYR A 340 -9.51 11.76 -1.03
N GLY A 341 -8.82 11.61 0.11
CA GLY A 341 -8.34 10.33 0.64
C GLY A 341 -9.44 9.31 0.95
N ASN A 342 -10.68 9.76 1.17
CA ASN A 342 -11.84 8.92 1.46
C ASN A 342 -12.45 8.24 0.21
N GLN A 343 -11.96 8.54 -0.98
CA GLN A 343 -12.42 7.90 -2.22
C GLN A 343 -11.87 6.47 -2.35
N THR A 344 -12.65 5.61 -3.02
CA THR A 344 -12.31 4.18 -3.18
C THR A 344 -11.28 3.91 -4.27
N ASP A 345 -11.25 4.71 -5.34
CA ASP A 345 -10.46 4.47 -6.55
C ASP A 345 -9.29 5.46 -6.68
N ILE A 346 -8.41 5.46 -5.68
CA ILE A 346 -7.24 6.35 -5.62
C ILE A 346 -5.96 5.53 -5.85
N ASP A 347 -4.99 6.10 -6.58
CA ASP A 347 -3.60 5.63 -6.56
C ASP A 347 -3.02 5.76 -5.14
N LYS A 348 -3.12 4.68 -4.36
CA LYS A 348 -2.74 4.64 -2.95
C LYS A 348 -1.27 4.96 -2.74
N LEU A 349 -0.39 4.52 -3.64
CA LEU A 349 1.03 4.83 -3.57
C LEU A 349 1.28 6.31 -3.85
N GLY A 350 0.67 6.87 -4.91
CA GLY A 350 0.76 8.29 -5.20
C GLY A 350 0.29 9.13 -4.02
N TYR A 351 -0.90 8.84 -3.49
CA TYR A 351 -1.47 9.54 -2.35
C TYR A 351 -0.57 9.46 -1.10
N TYR A 352 0.04 8.30 -0.84
CA TYR A 352 1.00 8.13 0.25
C TYR A 352 2.28 8.96 0.04
N LEU A 353 2.81 9.02 -1.18
CA LEU A 353 3.96 9.86 -1.51
C LEU A 353 3.65 11.36 -1.33
N LEU A 354 2.45 11.80 -1.72
CA LEU A 354 1.98 13.16 -1.45
C LEU A 354 1.83 13.41 0.05
N THR A 355 1.29 12.46 0.81
CA THR A 355 1.19 12.54 2.28
C THR A 355 2.58 12.80 2.90
N ILE A 356 3.60 12.07 2.46
CA ILE A 356 5.00 12.31 2.86
C ILE A 356 5.48 13.70 2.44
N GLY A 357 5.19 14.13 1.20
CA GLY A 357 5.54 15.48 0.72
C GLY A 357 4.93 16.58 1.58
N ILE A 358 3.66 16.45 1.93
CA ILE A 358 2.95 17.35 2.86
C ILE A 358 3.62 17.34 4.23
N MET A 359 3.93 16.17 4.80
CA MET A 359 4.61 16.09 6.10
C MET A 359 5.98 16.80 6.06
N LYS A 360 6.78 16.59 5.00
CA LYS A 360 8.05 17.29 4.79
C LYS A 360 7.88 18.81 4.72
N LYS A 361 6.83 19.28 4.06
CA LYS A 361 6.51 20.71 4.00
C LYS A 361 6.16 21.26 5.38
N LEU A 362 5.32 20.54 6.12
CA LEU A 362 4.85 20.91 7.46
C LEU A 362 5.98 21.00 8.49
N ILE A 363 6.99 20.13 8.40
CA ILE A 363 8.17 20.15 9.29
C ILE A 363 8.91 21.50 9.25
N GLY A 364 8.88 22.19 8.10
CA GLY A 364 9.50 23.51 7.94
C GLY A 364 8.59 24.71 8.28
N MET A 365 7.36 24.47 8.75
CA MET A 365 6.36 25.52 9.03
C MET A 365 6.24 25.79 10.53
N PRO A 366 5.76 26.99 10.94
CA PRO A 366 5.51 27.30 12.35
C PRO A 366 4.49 26.35 12.99
N TYR A 367 4.62 26.14 14.31
CA TYR A 367 3.77 25.22 15.08
C TYR A 367 2.27 25.48 14.89
N GLU A 368 1.85 26.75 14.90
CA GLU A 368 0.45 27.15 14.77
C GLU A 368 -0.20 26.72 13.43
N GLN A 369 0.64 26.46 12.42
CA GLN A 369 0.19 26.04 11.10
C GLN A 369 0.20 24.52 10.98
N HIS A 370 1.28 23.85 11.39
CA HIS A 370 1.33 22.40 11.27
C HIS A 370 0.47 21.67 12.33
N CYS A 371 0.24 22.27 13.51
CA CYS A 371 -0.63 21.68 14.54
C CYS A 371 -2.06 21.49 14.03
N LYS A 372 -2.54 22.36 13.12
CA LYS A 372 -3.84 22.20 12.48
C LYS A 372 -3.92 20.93 11.64
N TRP A 373 -2.81 20.49 11.06
CA TRP A 373 -2.73 19.27 10.26
C TRP A 373 -2.48 18.02 11.11
N THR A 374 -1.74 18.14 12.21
CA THR A 374 -1.35 16.99 13.04
C THR A 374 -2.35 16.69 14.17
N LEU A 375 -2.97 17.72 14.75
CA LEU A 375 -3.86 17.64 15.92
C LEU A 375 -5.32 18.03 15.62
N GLY A 376 -5.66 18.21 14.34
CA GLY A 376 -7.04 18.52 13.93
C GLY A 376 -7.99 17.33 14.11
N ALA A 377 -9.29 17.55 13.85
CA ALA A 377 -10.29 16.47 13.81
C ALA A 377 -9.88 15.36 12.82
N GLU A 378 -9.28 15.76 11.70
CA GLU A 378 -8.54 14.89 10.80
C GLU A 378 -7.04 15.16 10.95
N SER A 379 -6.25 14.10 11.06
CA SER A 379 -4.81 14.16 11.30
C SER A 379 -4.03 13.55 10.14
N ILE A 380 -3.01 14.27 9.67
CA ILE A 380 -2.08 13.75 8.64
C ILE A 380 -1.30 12.52 9.14
N VAL A 381 -1.07 12.42 10.45
CA VAL A 381 -0.41 11.25 11.07
C VAL A 381 -1.34 10.03 11.02
N ASP A 382 -2.62 10.22 11.31
CA ASP A 382 -3.64 9.17 11.19
C ASP A 382 -3.78 8.70 9.73
N VAL A 383 -3.77 9.63 8.77
CA VAL A 383 -3.78 9.32 7.33
C VAL A 383 -2.55 8.52 6.92
N ALA A 384 -1.35 8.89 7.37
CA ALA A 384 -0.13 8.15 7.05
C ALA A 384 -0.16 6.73 7.65
N LEU A 385 -0.49 6.60 8.94
CA LEU A 385 -0.59 5.29 9.59
C LEU A 385 -1.68 4.41 8.98
N THR A 386 -2.79 4.99 8.52
CA THR A 386 -3.85 4.23 7.84
C THR A 386 -3.40 3.76 6.46
N ASN A 387 -2.82 4.65 5.65
CA ASN A 387 -2.55 4.37 4.25
C ASN A 387 -1.30 3.51 4.00
N ILE A 388 -0.42 3.36 5.00
CA ILE A 388 0.75 2.48 4.87
C ILE A 388 0.37 1.02 4.57
N ASN A 389 -0.80 0.58 5.05
CA ASN A 389 -1.30 -0.78 4.81
C ASN A 389 -1.63 -1.02 3.31
N TYR A 390 -2.01 0.03 2.58
CA TYR A 390 -2.32 -0.07 1.14
C TYR A 390 -1.08 -0.14 0.25
N ILE A 391 0.12 0.16 0.77
CA ILE A 391 1.39 0.13 0.03
C ILE A 391 2.33 -1.00 0.50
N GLN A 392 1.76 -2.06 1.10
CA GLN A 392 2.51 -3.23 1.57
C GLN A 392 3.39 -3.86 0.47
N GLU A 393 2.90 -3.92 -0.77
CA GLU A 393 3.67 -4.51 -1.88
C GLU A 393 4.98 -3.74 -2.08
N GLU A 394 4.92 -2.41 -2.11
CA GLU A 394 6.07 -1.54 -2.28
C GLU A 394 7.04 -1.61 -1.10
N ILE A 395 6.54 -1.78 0.12
CA ILE A 395 7.38 -1.93 1.32
C ILE A 395 8.11 -3.27 1.31
N CYS A 396 7.39 -4.38 1.06
CA CYS A 396 7.98 -5.72 1.03
C CYS A 396 9.05 -5.84 -0.05
N VAL A 397 8.82 -5.27 -1.23
CA VAL A 397 9.76 -5.34 -2.35
C VAL A 397 10.93 -4.37 -2.17
N GLY A 398 10.72 -3.22 -1.50
CA GLY A 398 11.79 -2.29 -1.13
C GLY A 398 12.42 -1.51 -2.29
N GLU A 399 11.80 -1.54 -3.47
CA GLU A 399 12.32 -0.90 -4.69
C GLU A 399 11.92 0.57 -4.82
N VAL A 400 10.77 0.97 -4.26
CA VAL A 400 10.40 2.40 -4.21
C VAL A 400 11.24 3.07 -3.14
N ARG A 401 12.23 3.82 -3.59
CA ARG A 401 13.12 4.58 -2.72
C ARG A 401 12.86 6.08 -2.83
N LEU A 402 13.18 6.78 -1.76
CA LEU A 402 13.12 8.23 -1.69
C LEU A 402 14.47 8.76 -1.21
N GLN A 403 14.70 10.05 -1.45
CA GLN A 403 15.87 10.72 -0.91
C GLN A 403 15.74 10.78 0.62
N GLY A 404 16.66 10.12 1.33
CA GLY A 404 16.74 10.13 2.79
C GLY A 404 17.27 11.45 3.34
N VAL A 405 17.09 11.66 4.65
CA VAL A 405 17.66 12.81 5.37
C VAL A 405 19.16 12.55 5.62
N HIS A 406 19.96 13.61 5.54
CA HIS A 406 21.42 13.57 5.68
C HIS A 406 21.87 14.05 7.06
N ASP A 407 22.93 13.43 7.59
CA ASP A 407 23.86 14.13 8.48
C ASP A 407 24.84 14.98 7.65
N ILE A 408 25.33 16.08 8.21
CA ILE A 408 26.23 17.03 7.52
C ILE A 408 27.52 16.30 7.13
N GLY A 409 27.71 16.03 5.82
CA GLY A 409 28.95 15.50 5.25
C GLY A 409 28.87 14.17 4.50
N GLU A 410 27.73 13.45 4.54
CA GLU A 410 27.58 12.16 3.86
C GLU A 410 26.84 12.22 2.51
N LYS A 411 27.21 11.29 1.58
CA LYS A 411 26.52 11.09 0.30
C LYS A 411 25.06 10.70 0.53
N THR A 412 24.18 11.16 -0.35
CA THR A 412 22.74 10.88 -0.35
C THR A 412 22.43 9.39 -0.24
N ARG A 413 21.96 8.95 0.94
CA ARG A 413 21.43 7.60 1.13
C ARG A 413 20.01 7.52 0.57
N SER A 414 19.76 6.52 -0.27
CA SER A 414 18.39 6.15 -0.66
C SER A 414 17.71 5.48 0.54
N ALA A 415 16.55 5.96 0.96
CA ALA A 415 15.75 5.40 2.04
C ALA A 415 14.48 4.72 1.50
N THR A 416 14.02 3.70 2.20
CA THR A 416 12.76 3.00 1.90
C THR A 416 11.55 3.88 2.23
N LEU A 417 10.36 3.51 1.71
CA LEU A 417 9.12 4.20 2.05
C LEU A 417 8.82 4.16 3.56
N TYR A 418 9.08 3.03 4.21
CA TYR A 418 8.89 2.87 5.65
C TYR A 418 9.79 3.82 6.45
N GLU A 419 11.09 3.86 6.13
CA GLU A 419 12.05 4.75 6.80
C GLU A 419 11.67 6.23 6.63
N VAL A 420 11.33 6.66 5.40
CA VAL A 420 10.97 8.05 5.16
C VAL A 420 9.66 8.44 5.85
N ALA A 421 8.67 7.54 5.89
CA ALA A 421 7.44 7.76 6.64
C ALA A 421 7.71 7.89 8.14
N LEU A 422 8.47 6.95 8.72
CA LEU A 422 8.86 6.97 10.13
C LEU A 422 9.57 8.27 10.50
N VAL A 423 10.59 8.67 9.73
CA VAL A 423 11.33 9.92 10.00
C VAL A 423 10.42 11.14 9.89
N SER A 424 9.58 11.21 8.85
CA SER A 424 8.68 12.36 8.65
C SER A 424 7.66 12.50 9.80
N ILE A 425 7.08 11.39 10.25
CA ILE A 425 6.12 11.38 11.37
C ILE A 425 6.83 11.75 12.67
N CYS A 426 7.97 11.12 12.97
CA CYS A 426 8.75 11.42 14.17
C CYS A 426 9.19 12.89 14.24
N SER A 427 9.63 13.48 13.12
CA SER A 427 10.01 14.90 13.03
C SER A 427 8.83 15.86 13.23
N LEU A 428 7.60 15.47 12.88
CA LEU A 428 6.41 16.25 13.20
C LEU A 428 6.04 16.13 14.68
N ILE A 429 6.06 14.90 15.22
CA ILE A 429 5.72 14.63 16.62
C ILE A 429 6.68 15.34 17.57
N SER A 430 7.98 15.40 17.25
CA SER A 430 8.98 16.09 18.08
C SER A 430 8.75 17.60 18.21
N GLN A 431 7.91 18.19 17.37
CA GLN A 431 7.56 19.62 17.41
C GLN A 431 6.24 19.89 18.16
N ILE A 432 5.58 18.85 18.67
CA ILE A 432 4.30 18.98 19.38
C ILE A 432 4.57 19.24 20.88
N PRO A 433 4.00 20.31 21.47
CA PRO A 433 4.10 20.59 22.88
C PRO A 433 3.21 19.66 23.71
N THR A 434 3.42 19.68 25.02
CA THR A 434 2.79 18.76 25.99
C THR A 434 1.26 18.76 25.95
N GLU A 435 0.63 19.91 25.67
CA GLU A 435 -0.83 20.05 25.69
C GLU A 435 -1.50 19.31 24.52
N GLY A 436 -0.79 19.14 23.40
CA GLY A 436 -1.30 18.47 22.20
C GLY A 436 -0.95 16.97 22.14
N PHE A 437 -0.08 16.50 23.02
CA PHE A 437 0.54 15.19 22.89
C PHE A 437 -0.45 14.03 23.08
N HIS A 438 -1.47 14.19 23.93
CA HIS A 438 -2.48 13.16 24.18
C HIS A 438 -3.19 12.70 22.89
N ALA A 439 -3.45 13.62 21.95
CA ALA A 439 -4.07 13.25 20.68
C ALA A 439 -3.17 12.34 19.83
N VAL A 440 -1.84 12.53 19.90
CA VAL A 440 -0.87 11.65 19.24
C VAL A 440 -0.89 10.28 19.88
N GLU A 441 -0.90 10.19 21.21
CA GLU A 441 -0.97 8.91 21.92
C GLU A 441 -2.21 8.10 21.55
N LEU A 442 -3.37 8.75 21.42
CA LEU A 442 -4.61 8.10 20.98
C LEU A 442 -4.51 7.56 19.55
N ILE A 443 -3.94 8.34 18.62
CA ILE A 443 -3.72 7.89 17.23
C ILE A 443 -2.77 6.69 17.21
N LEU A 444 -1.67 6.75 17.95
CA LEU A 444 -0.72 5.64 18.00
C LEU A 444 -1.34 4.39 18.63
N LEU A 445 -2.12 4.53 19.71
CA LEU A 445 -2.82 3.41 20.32
C LEU A 445 -3.85 2.78 19.38
N LYS A 446 -4.63 3.61 18.66
CA LYS A 446 -5.57 3.16 17.62
C LYS A 446 -4.86 2.28 16.58
N HIS A 447 -3.71 2.71 16.09
CA HIS A 447 -2.96 2.01 15.04
C HIS A 447 -2.10 0.84 15.55
N LEU A 448 -1.71 0.86 16.82
CA LEU A 448 -1.03 -0.26 17.48
C LEU A 448 -1.98 -1.47 17.62
N LEU A 449 -3.26 -1.21 17.80
CA LEU A 449 -4.31 -2.21 18.05
C LEU A 449 -5.25 -2.41 16.85
N SER A 450 -4.84 -2.02 15.64
CA SER A 450 -5.70 -2.06 14.44
C SER A 450 -5.77 -3.42 13.74
N ASN A 451 -5.03 -4.43 14.22
CA ASN A 451 -4.82 -5.73 13.54
C ASN A 451 -4.15 -5.62 12.15
N GLU A 452 -3.60 -4.46 11.83
CA GLU A 452 -2.91 -4.19 10.56
C GLU A 452 -1.40 -4.16 10.81
N LEU A 453 -0.65 -5.04 10.13
CA LEU A 453 0.77 -5.26 10.42
C LEU A 453 1.60 -3.98 10.29
N TRP A 454 1.50 -3.26 9.17
CA TRP A 454 2.38 -2.13 8.88
C TRP A 454 2.08 -0.91 9.74
N SER A 455 0.80 -0.59 9.96
CA SER A 455 0.42 0.50 10.86
C SER A 455 0.83 0.20 12.31
N SER A 456 0.68 -1.05 12.75
CA SER A 456 1.02 -1.47 14.12
C SER A 456 2.54 -1.44 14.36
N LEU A 457 3.34 -1.92 13.39
CA LEU A 457 4.80 -1.83 13.45
C LEU A 457 5.27 -0.38 13.43
N LEU A 458 4.74 0.44 12.51
CA LEU A 458 5.11 1.85 12.41
C LEU A 458 4.74 2.62 13.69
N SER A 459 3.55 2.37 14.26
CA SER A 459 3.14 2.92 15.55
C SER A 459 4.10 2.52 16.67
N SER A 460 4.45 1.23 16.77
CA SER A 460 5.42 0.73 17.75
C SER A 460 6.79 1.40 17.62
N ASP A 461 7.27 1.62 16.40
CA ASP A 461 8.55 2.31 16.18
C ASP A 461 8.49 3.79 16.55
N ILE A 462 7.37 4.48 16.28
CA ILE A 462 7.14 5.86 16.71
C ILE A 462 7.10 5.96 18.24
N TRP A 463 6.42 5.04 18.92
CA TRP A 463 6.45 4.96 20.39
C TRP A 463 7.87 4.80 20.93
N CYS A 464 8.68 3.94 20.31
CA CYS A 464 10.08 3.78 20.69
C CYS A 464 10.90 5.06 20.45
N PHE A 465 10.63 5.80 19.38
CA PHE A 465 11.24 7.11 19.15
C PHE A 465 10.87 8.08 20.27
N ILE A 466 9.59 8.20 20.60
CA ILE A 466 9.08 9.04 21.71
C ILE A 466 9.79 8.66 23.01
N GLY A 467 9.88 7.36 23.35
CA GLY A 467 10.54 6.88 24.55
C GLY A 467 12.05 7.19 24.60
N ARG A 468 12.71 7.38 23.44
CA ARG A 468 14.14 7.75 23.36
C ARG A 468 14.38 9.25 23.49
N ILE A 469 13.48 10.08 22.96
CA ILE A 469 13.64 11.55 22.98
C ILE A 469 12.95 12.21 24.18
N GLY A 470 11.93 11.55 24.74
CA GLY A 470 11.18 12.03 25.88
C GLY A 470 11.90 11.82 27.21
N SER A 471 11.24 12.20 28.31
CA SER A 471 11.79 11.97 29.65
C SER A 471 11.67 10.50 30.05
N SER A 472 12.55 10.05 30.96
CA SER A 472 12.50 8.70 31.52
C SER A 472 11.16 8.44 32.22
N GLU A 473 10.59 9.45 32.87
CA GLU A 473 9.28 9.39 33.53
C GLU A 473 8.14 9.17 32.53
N LEU A 474 8.19 9.84 31.36
CA LEU A 474 7.21 9.64 30.29
C LEU A 474 7.27 8.19 29.78
N CYS A 475 8.48 7.70 29.48
CA CYS A 475 8.68 6.32 29.05
C CYS A 475 8.19 5.31 30.10
N ALA A 476 8.43 5.55 31.39
CA ALA A 476 7.93 4.70 32.47
C ALA A 476 6.39 4.71 32.57
N SER A 477 5.78 5.89 32.45
CA SER A 477 4.32 6.05 32.41
C SER A 477 3.70 5.29 31.23
N HIS A 478 4.34 5.38 30.07
CA HIS A 478 3.96 4.66 28.85
C HIS A 478 4.03 3.15 29.01
N VAL A 479 5.13 2.63 29.56
CA VAL A 479 5.25 1.20 29.88
C VAL A 479 4.14 0.75 30.84
N LYS A 480 3.90 1.52 31.91
CA LYS A 480 2.85 1.22 32.90
C LYS A 480 1.45 1.20 32.26
N TYR A 481 1.13 2.18 31.43
CA TYR A 481 -0.14 2.24 30.71
C TYR A 481 -0.31 1.04 29.77
N LEU A 482 0.70 0.74 28.96
CA LEU A 482 0.64 -0.36 27.99
C LEU A 482 0.58 -1.74 28.68
N LEU A 483 1.20 -1.93 29.84
CA LEU A 483 1.05 -3.14 30.67
C LEU A 483 -0.39 -3.31 31.18
N ASN A 484 -1.07 -2.22 31.53
CA ASN A 484 -2.49 -2.28 31.90
C ASN A 484 -3.36 -2.67 30.69
N VAL A 485 -3.08 -2.12 29.51
CA VAL A 485 -3.75 -2.51 28.26
C VAL A 485 -3.50 -3.99 27.95
N TYR A 486 -2.26 -4.46 28.10
CA TYR A 486 -1.90 -5.86 27.92
C TYR A 486 -2.70 -6.77 28.85
N THR A 487 -2.84 -6.41 30.13
CA THR A 487 -3.58 -7.21 31.12
C THR A 487 -5.04 -7.41 30.71
N VAL A 488 -5.67 -6.41 30.11
CA VAL A 488 -7.04 -6.53 29.57
C VAL A 488 -7.09 -7.45 28.34
N LEU A 489 -6.04 -7.46 27.53
CA LEU A 489 -5.96 -8.21 26.27
C LEU A 489 -5.29 -9.59 26.40
N MET A 490 -4.78 -9.96 27.58
CA MET A 490 -3.95 -11.17 27.77
C MET A 490 -4.63 -12.48 27.34
N LYS A 491 -5.97 -12.54 27.36
CA LYS A 491 -6.75 -13.69 26.89
C LYS A 491 -6.65 -13.90 25.36
N ARG A 492 -6.18 -12.89 24.63
CA ARG A 492 -5.95 -12.87 23.19
C ARG A 492 -4.45 -12.89 22.86
N SER A 493 -3.62 -13.53 23.69
CA SER A 493 -2.15 -13.52 23.60
C SER A 493 -1.58 -13.84 22.21
N ASN A 494 -2.31 -14.62 21.40
CA ASN A 494 -1.88 -15.04 20.07
C ASN A 494 -2.34 -14.11 18.95
N SER A 495 -3.03 -13.02 19.26
CA SER A 495 -3.45 -12.03 18.26
C SER A 495 -2.30 -11.09 17.92
N LEU A 496 -2.30 -10.58 16.68
CA LEU A 496 -1.22 -9.72 16.17
C LEU A 496 -1.02 -8.47 17.06
N GLU A 497 -2.13 -7.88 17.50
CA GLU A 497 -2.16 -6.68 18.34
C GLU A 497 -1.45 -6.93 19.67
N VAL A 498 -1.70 -8.09 20.31
CA VAL A 498 -1.08 -8.43 21.59
C VAL A 498 0.40 -8.75 21.41
N VAL A 499 0.78 -9.47 20.35
CA VAL A 499 2.18 -9.77 20.04
C VAL A 499 2.99 -8.49 19.78
N ILE A 500 2.44 -7.54 19.03
CA ILE A 500 3.11 -6.25 18.78
C ILE A 500 3.17 -5.43 20.07
N LEU A 501 2.09 -5.41 20.87
CA LEU A 501 2.05 -4.74 22.16
C LEU A 501 3.10 -5.29 23.14
N GLU A 502 3.22 -6.61 23.29
CA GLU A 502 4.23 -7.24 24.14
C GLU A 502 5.65 -6.84 23.71
N ASN A 503 5.92 -6.85 22.40
CA ASN A 503 7.21 -6.44 21.86
C ASN A 503 7.49 -4.95 22.10
N LEU A 504 6.50 -4.07 21.93
CA LEU A 504 6.65 -2.65 22.21
C LEU A 504 6.95 -2.40 23.69
N ILE A 505 6.18 -2.99 24.60
CA ILE A 505 6.39 -2.86 26.05
C ILE A 505 7.82 -3.28 26.40
N GLY A 506 8.25 -4.43 25.88
CA GLY A 506 9.61 -4.92 26.06
C GLY A 506 10.70 -3.94 25.59
N ARG A 507 10.53 -3.39 24.38
CA ARG A 507 11.44 -2.40 23.80
C ARG A 507 11.48 -1.11 24.62
N LEU A 508 10.33 -0.57 25.04
CA LEU A 508 10.27 0.64 25.87
C LEU A 508 10.88 0.41 27.26
N TYR A 509 10.56 -0.71 27.90
CA TYR A 509 11.13 -1.08 29.19
C TYR A 509 12.67 -1.18 29.11
N SER A 510 13.21 -1.66 27.99
CA SER A 510 14.66 -1.71 27.74
C SER A 510 15.34 -0.34 27.59
N LEU A 511 14.58 0.75 27.45
CA LEU A 511 15.12 2.12 27.45
C LEU A 511 15.28 2.71 28.86
N LEU A 512 14.56 2.16 29.85
CA LEU A 512 14.60 2.64 31.23
C LEU A 512 15.89 2.21 31.95
N SER A 513 16.30 2.94 32.99
CA SER A 513 17.39 2.54 33.88
C SER A 513 17.00 1.31 34.72
N GLU A 514 17.98 0.55 35.23
CA GLU A 514 17.70 -0.62 36.07
C GLU A 514 16.90 -0.29 37.34
N GLU A 515 17.12 0.88 37.93
CA GLU A 515 16.40 1.35 39.12
C GLU A 515 14.92 1.65 38.83
N THR A 516 14.64 2.35 37.72
CA THR A 516 13.27 2.64 37.28
C THR A 516 12.53 1.36 36.91
N ARG A 517 13.21 0.45 36.19
CA ARG A 517 12.70 -0.89 35.86
C ARG A 517 12.28 -1.65 37.11
N HIS A 518 13.15 -1.71 38.12
CA HIS A 518 12.86 -2.39 39.38
C HIS A 518 11.67 -1.77 40.11
N SER A 519 11.64 -0.43 40.21
CA SER A 519 10.57 0.30 40.91
C SER A 519 9.21 0.10 40.26
N LEU A 520 9.15 0.13 38.92
CA LEU A 520 7.92 -0.08 38.15
C LEU A 520 7.32 -1.47 38.39
N ILE A 521 8.16 -2.50 38.49
CA ILE A 521 7.70 -3.87 38.76
C ILE A 521 7.22 -4.03 40.20
N ILE A 522 7.84 -3.36 41.17
CA ILE A 522 7.36 -3.36 42.56
C ILE A 522 5.97 -2.70 42.66
N GLU A 523 5.74 -1.61 41.92
CA GLU A 523 4.42 -0.95 41.89
C GLU A 523 3.32 -1.80 41.25
N LEU A 524 3.68 -2.66 40.30
CA LEU A 524 2.77 -3.53 39.55
C LEU A 524 2.72 -4.96 40.10
N ASP A 525 3.33 -5.21 41.26
CA ASP A 525 3.38 -6.51 41.91
C ASP A 525 1.98 -6.91 42.41
N ASP A 526 1.20 -7.52 41.52
CA ASP A 526 -0.05 -8.20 41.83
C ASP A 526 0.14 -9.71 41.65
N LEU A 527 0.00 -10.45 42.75
CA LEU A 527 0.11 -11.92 42.76
C LEU A 527 -1.00 -12.60 41.97
N GLU A 528 -2.13 -11.91 41.75
CA GLU A 528 -3.28 -12.44 41.00
C GLU A 528 -3.16 -12.18 39.49
N ASN A 529 -2.45 -11.11 39.09
CA ASN A 529 -2.32 -10.69 37.70
C ASN A 529 -0.85 -10.58 37.27
N LEU A 530 -0.40 -11.53 36.44
CA LEU A 530 0.95 -11.58 35.87
C LEU A 530 1.17 -10.54 34.74
N SER A 531 0.76 -9.30 35.00
CA SER A 531 0.82 -8.15 34.08
C SER A 531 2.24 -7.88 33.61
N TRP A 532 3.24 -8.15 34.44
CA TRP A 532 4.67 -7.98 34.18
C TRP A 532 5.27 -9.00 33.19
N THR A 533 4.51 -10.00 32.76
CA THR A 533 5.05 -11.08 31.93
C THR A 533 5.66 -10.67 30.59
N PRO A 534 5.21 -9.61 29.88
CA PRO A 534 5.85 -9.17 28.63
C PRO A 534 7.29 -8.68 28.81
N VAL A 535 7.63 -8.19 30.02
CA VAL A 535 8.94 -7.61 30.33
C VAL A 535 9.87 -8.56 31.06
N ALA A 536 9.42 -9.78 31.36
CA ALA A 536 10.16 -10.73 32.17
C ALA A 536 11.56 -11.06 31.63
N ARG A 537 11.70 -11.18 30.30
CA ARG A 537 12.98 -11.42 29.63
C ARG A 537 14.02 -10.30 29.83
N PHE A 538 13.57 -9.11 30.22
CA PHE A 538 14.42 -7.92 30.40
C PHE A 538 14.64 -7.57 31.88
N PHE A 539 14.21 -8.41 32.81
CA PHE A 539 14.37 -8.14 34.24
C PHE A 539 15.84 -8.06 34.65
N PRO A 540 16.24 -6.99 35.37
CA PRO A 540 17.49 -7.00 36.10
C PRO A 540 17.52 -8.17 37.09
N LEU A 541 18.72 -8.71 37.36
CA LEU A 541 18.91 -9.82 38.31
C LEU A 541 18.23 -9.56 39.66
N LYS A 542 18.32 -8.31 40.16
CA LYS A 542 17.67 -7.87 41.39
C LYS A 542 16.14 -8.04 41.35
N THR A 543 15.49 -7.62 40.26
CA THR A 543 14.04 -7.75 40.07
C THR A 543 13.62 -9.20 39.93
N LYS A 544 14.40 -9.99 39.18
CA LYS A 544 14.18 -11.42 39.00
C LYS A 544 14.21 -12.15 40.35
N LEU A 545 15.24 -11.92 41.17
CA LEU A 545 15.35 -12.51 42.50
C LEU A 545 14.23 -12.06 43.45
N PHE A 546 13.83 -10.79 43.39
CA PHE A 546 12.70 -10.27 44.18
C PHE A 546 11.40 -11.03 43.87
N LEU A 547 11.03 -11.13 42.59
CA LEU A 547 9.83 -11.86 42.16
C LEU A 547 9.92 -13.36 42.43
N GLN A 548 11.09 -13.98 42.20
CA GLN A 548 11.30 -15.39 42.53
C GLN A 548 11.07 -15.67 44.01
N ASN A 549 11.60 -14.83 44.91
CA ASN A 549 11.39 -14.99 46.36
C ASN A 549 9.93 -14.79 46.78
N ARG A 550 9.22 -13.86 46.13
CA ARG A 550 7.81 -13.58 46.38
C ARG A 550 6.90 -14.71 45.90
N LEU A 551 7.17 -15.24 44.71
CA LEU A 551 6.38 -16.30 44.07
C LEU A 551 6.82 -17.71 44.48
N ALA A 552 7.90 -17.86 45.26
CA ALA A 552 8.41 -19.16 45.69
C ALA A 552 7.33 -20.03 46.34
N CYS A 553 6.46 -19.46 47.19
CA CYS A 553 5.38 -20.22 47.82
C CYS A 553 4.39 -20.79 46.79
N VAL A 554 4.02 -20.01 45.77
CA VAL A 554 3.10 -20.41 44.70
C VAL A 554 3.75 -21.41 43.75
N LEU A 555 5.02 -21.21 43.40
CA LEU A 555 5.78 -22.10 42.52
C LEU A 555 6.12 -23.43 43.21
N ASN A 556 6.30 -23.45 44.52
CA ASN A 556 6.52 -24.70 45.26
C ASN A 556 5.26 -25.57 45.36
N GLU A 557 4.07 -25.07 44.99
CA GLU A 557 2.84 -25.85 44.92
C GLU A 557 2.68 -26.66 43.62
N ILE A 558 3.63 -26.58 42.68
CA ILE A 558 3.53 -27.29 41.40
C ILE A 558 3.33 -28.80 41.57
N PRO A 559 4.09 -29.52 42.42
CA PRO A 559 3.86 -30.96 42.61
C PRO A 559 2.44 -31.27 43.09
N ASN A 560 1.92 -30.46 44.02
CA ASN A 560 0.57 -30.64 44.56
C ASN A 560 -0.49 -30.32 43.49
N THR A 561 -0.28 -29.26 42.71
CA THR A 561 -1.20 -28.84 41.64
C THR A 561 -1.25 -29.86 40.51
N PHE A 562 -0.12 -30.47 40.16
CA PHE A 562 -0.06 -31.53 39.16
C PHE A 562 -0.73 -32.82 39.66
N ALA A 563 -0.48 -33.22 40.91
CA ALA A 563 -1.18 -34.34 41.53
C ALA A 563 -2.69 -34.09 41.63
N GLU A 564 -3.10 -32.85 41.91
CA GLU A 564 -4.51 -32.44 41.91
C GLU A 564 -5.13 -32.51 40.52
N LEU A 565 -4.41 -32.09 39.47
CA LEU A 565 -4.86 -32.24 38.08
C LEU A 565 -5.06 -33.71 37.70
N GLN A 566 -4.13 -34.59 38.09
CA GLN A 566 -4.24 -36.03 37.84
C GLN A 566 -5.44 -36.65 38.57
N ARG A 567 -5.74 -36.19 39.79
CA ARG A 567 -6.90 -36.64 40.58
C ARG A 567 -8.22 -36.05 40.09
N GLN A 568 -8.19 -34.80 39.64
CA GLN A 568 -9.34 -33.99 39.24
C GLN A 568 -9.00 -33.20 37.96
N PRO A 569 -9.22 -33.79 36.76
CA PRO A 569 -8.88 -33.18 35.48
C PRO A 569 -9.92 -32.13 35.06
N THR A 570 -9.96 -31.01 35.77
CA THR A 570 -10.85 -29.87 35.48
C THR A 570 -10.13 -28.80 34.66
N VAL A 571 -10.89 -27.99 33.92
CA VAL A 571 -10.37 -26.82 33.17
C VAL A 571 -9.66 -25.84 34.11
N GLN A 572 -10.17 -25.68 35.35
CA GLN A 572 -9.56 -24.83 36.36
C GLN A 572 -8.16 -25.33 36.76
N ASN A 573 -8.02 -26.63 37.04
CA ASN A 573 -6.74 -27.22 37.41
C ASN A 573 -5.75 -27.22 36.24
N TRP A 574 -6.23 -27.42 35.00
CA TRP A 574 -5.42 -27.29 33.80
C TRP A 574 -4.88 -25.87 33.62
N ASN A 575 -5.76 -24.87 33.74
CA ASN A 575 -5.36 -23.47 33.63
C ASN A 575 -4.37 -23.08 34.73
N ARG A 576 -4.57 -23.57 35.95
CA ARG A 576 -3.65 -23.34 37.07
C ARG A 576 -2.25 -23.89 36.77
N ILE A 577 -2.12 -25.14 36.31
CA ILE A 577 -0.80 -25.70 35.98
C ILE A 577 -0.17 -25.00 34.77
N ALA A 578 -0.95 -24.63 33.76
CA ALA A 578 -0.46 -23.95 32.57
C ALA A 578 0.09 -22.55 32.93
N ILE A 579 -0.58 -21.81 33.82
CA ILE A 579 -0.08 -20.54 34.34
C ILE A 579 1.23 -20.74 35.11
N LEU A 580 1.29 -21.74 36.01
CA LEU A 580 2.51 -22.04 36.75
C LEU A 580 3.70 -22.35 35.83
N MET A 581 3.50 -23.16 34.78
CA MET A 581 4.55 -23.46 33.80
C MET A 581 5.04 -22.20 33.08
N SER A 582 4.11 -21.33 32.66
CA SER A 582 4.46 -20.06 32.03
C SER A 582 5.28 -19.15 32.96
N THR A 583 4.90 -19.07 34.24
CA THR A 583 5.57 -18.25 35.25
C THR A 583 6.99 -18.74 35.54
N ILE A 584 7.19 -20.06 35.70
CA ILE A 584 8.53 -20.63 35.89
C ILE A 584 9.43 -20.27 34.71
N GLY A 585 8.94 -20.51 33.49
CA GLY A 585 9.73 -20.30 32.28
C GLY A 585 10.11 -18.83 32.08
N LYS A 586 9.20 -17.89 32.36
CA LYS A 586 9.48 -16.45 32.25
C LYS A 586 10.46 -15.94 33.31
N LEU A 587 10.48 -16.53 34.50
CA LEU A 587 11.35 -16.12 35.61
C LEU A 587 12.65 -16.92 35.72
N ASN A 588 12.89 -17.93 34.87
CA ASN A 588 13.90 -18.98 35.09
C ASN A 588 14.02 -19.34 36.57
N TYR A 589 12.88 -19.65 37.20
CA TYR A 589 12.84 -19.92 38.64
C TYR A 589 13.77 -21.10 38.99
N THR A 590 14.43 -21.02 40.15
CA THR A 590 15.31 -22.10 40.60
C THR A 590 14.45 -23.28 41.05
N VAL A 591 14.37 -24.29 40.19
CA VAL A 591 13.49 -25.44 40.38
C VAL A 591 13.99 -26.31 41.55
N GLU A 592 13.14 -26.55 42.55
CA GLU A 592 13.41 -27.55 43.58
C GLU A 592 13.40 -28.96 42.97
N ARG A 593 14.14 -29.91 43.56
CA ARG A 593 14.28 -31.28 43.03
C ARG A 593 12.91 -31.93 42.74
N ASN A 594 11.96 -31.78 43.66
CA ASN A 594 10.60 -32.32 43.52
C ASN A 594 9.85 -31.74 42.31
N THR A 595 10.11 -30.49 41.94
CA THR A 595 9.48 -29.85 40.77
C THR A 595 10.14 -30.30 39.47
N VAL A 596 11.46 -30.57 39.47
CA VAL A 596 12.16 -31.14 38.31
C VAL A 596 11.63 -32.55 37.99
N ASP A 597 11.40 -33.37 39.02
CA ASP A 597 10.85 -34.72 38.86
C ASP A 597 9.43 -34.64 38.23
N VAL A 598 8.60 -33.70 38.70
CA VAL A 598 7.26 -33.45 38.14
C VAL A 598 7.31 -32.96 36.68
N LEU A 599 8.28 -32.11 36.30
CA LEU A 599 8.46 -31.71 34.90
C LEU A 599 8.81 -32.91 34.00
N SER A 600 9.64 -33.82 34.51
CA SER A 600 9.95 -35.08 33.81
C SER A 600 8.69 -35.96 33.67
N GLU A 601 7.89 -36.10 34.73
CA GLU A 601 6.61 -36.82 34.68
C GLU A 601 5.62 -36.20 33.69
N MET A 602 5.56 -34.86 33.60
CA MET A 602 4.74 -34.17 32.61
C MET A 602 5.19 -34.49 31.18
N TRP A 603 6.48 -34.40 30.88
CA TRP A 603 7.00 -34.75 29.55
C TRP A 603 6.76 -36.22 29.19
N ASN A 604 6.95 -37.14 30.14
CA ASN A 604 6.63 -38.55 29.96
C ASN A 604 5.13 -38.76 29.73
N SER A 605 4.27 -38.01 30.41
CA SER A 605 2.81 -38.05 30.18
C SER A 605 2.46 -37.57 28.77
N VAL A 606 3.10 -36.51 28.27
CA VAL A 606 2.95 -36.04 26.89
C VAL A 606 3.37 -37.15 25.91
N ALA A 607 4.55 -37.72 26.08
CA ALA A 607 5.06 -38.77 25.18
C ALA A 607 4.17 -40.01 25.11
N ASN A 608 3.57 -40.40 26.24
CA ASN A 608 2.68 -41.55 26.30
C ASN A 608 1.28 -41.29 25.72
N THR A 609 0.88 -40.03 25.54
CA THR A 609 -0.51 -39.67 25.19
C THR A 609 -0.66 -38.88 23.90
N ILE A 610 0.41 -38.25 23.38
CA ILE A 610 0.34 -37.34 22.23
C ILE A 610 -0.22 -38.01 20.97
N GLU A 611 0.09 -39.29 20.74
CA GLU A 611 -0.43 -40.06 19.59
C GLU A 611 -1.96 -40.20 19.60
N ILE A 612 -2.61 -39.99 20.75
CA ILE A 612 -4.07 -40.15 20.92
C ILE A 612 -4.80 -38.84 20.57
N PHE A 613 -4.14 -37.69 20.68
CA PHE A 613 -4.78 -36.39 20.53
C PHE A 613 -4.85 -35.93 19.07
N GLU A 614 -6.02 -35.50 18.64
CA GLU A 614 -6.25 -34.95 17.30
C GLU A 614 -6.97 -33.59 17.38
N GLY A 615 -6.81 -32.77 16.34
CA GLY A 615 -7.46 -31.46 16.22
C GLY A 615 -7.28 -30.57 17.45
N ARG A 616 -8.38 -30.09 18.02
CA ARG A 616 -8.37 -29.11 19.13
C ARG A 616 -7.69 -29.60 20.40
N GLN A 617 -7.71 -30.92 20.65
CA GLN A 617 -7.04 -31.48 21.83
C GLN A 617 -5.52 -31.37 21.67
N LEU A 618 -5.02 -31.61 20.45
CA LEU A 618 -3.62 -31.42 20.11
C LEU A 618 -3.23 -29.94 20.16
N ASP A 619 -4.11 -29.02 19.77
CA ASP A 619 -3.85 -27.57 19.89
C ASP A 619 -3.68 -27.14 21.35
N ILE A 620 -4.59 -27.56 22.24
CA ILE A 620 -4.50 -27.27 23.69
C ILE A 620 -3.24 -27.88 24.30
N LEU A 621 -2.92 -29.13 23.93
CA LEU A 621 -1.70 -29.78 24.38
C LEU A 621 -0.46 -29.06 23.85
N SER A 622 -0.49 -28.55 22.62
CA SER A 622 0.62 -27.83 22.01
C SER A 622 0.90 -26.48 22.65
N GLU A 623 -0.15 -25.76 23.04
CA GLU A 623 -0.01 -24.56 23.85
C GLU A 623 0.64 -24.87 25.21
N PHE A 624 0.25 -25.99 25.83
CA PHE A 624 0.88 -26.46 27.07
C PHE A 624 2.33 -26.88 26.87
N MET A 625 2.66 -27.64 25.81
CA MET A 625 4.04 -28.03 25.46
C MET A 625 4.93 -26.82 25.27
N SER A 626 4.41 -25.76 24.65
CA SER A 626 5.13 -24.48 24.48
C SER A 626 5.52 -23.87 25.84
N LYS A 627 4.59 -23.87 26.80
CA LYS A 627 4.83 -23.41 28.19
C LYS A 627 5.77 -24.35 28.94
N LEU A 628 5.69 -25.65 28.70
CA LEU A 628 6.51 -26.68 29.32
C LEU A 628 7.97 -26.60 28.84
N PHE A 629 8.22 -26.35 27.55
CA PHE A 629 9.55 -26.04 27.03
C PHE A 629 10.16 -24.83 27.72
N ALA A 630 9.38 -23.75 27.90
CA ALA A 630 9.87 -22.57 28.61
C ALA A 630 10.22 -22.89 30.09
N ALA A 631 9.41 -23.71 30.76
CA ALA A 631 9.61 -24.11 32.15
C ALA A 631 10.81 -25.06 32.37
N THR A 632 11.17 -25.84 31.35
CA THR A 632 12.24 -26.84 31.42
C THR A 632 13.58 -26.19 31.15
N GLN A 633 14.30 -25.74 32.19
CA GLN A 633 15.60 -25.05 32.02
C GLN A 633 16.78 -26.02 32.28
N PRO A 634 17.70 -26.25 31.32
CA PRO A 634 18.77 -27.25 31.46
C PRO A 634 19.76 -26.98 32.61
N GLU A 635 20.00 -25.70 32.94
CA GLU A 635 21.03 -25.24 33.88
C GLU A 635 21.04 -25.99 35.23
N LYS A 636 19.88 -26.45 35.69
CA LYS A 636 19.69 -26.94 37.07
C LYS A 636 19.02 -28.31 37.14
N ILE A 637 18.94 -29.03 36.01
CA ILE A 637 18.40 -30.39 35.92
C ILE A 637 19.56 -31.38 35.95
N GLN A 638 19.44 -32.46 36.73
CA GLN A 638 20.44 -33.53 36.74
C GLN A 638 20.48 -34.23 35.38
N ASP A 639 21.68 -34.61 34.91
CA ASP A 639 21.89 -35.11 33.54
C ASP A 639 20.97 -36.29 33.17
N ASP A 640 20.78 -37.26 34.08
CA ASP A 640 19.90 -38.40 33.86
C ASP A 640 18.41 -37.98 33.70
N THR A 641 17.94 -37.03 34.52
CA THR A 641 16.57 -36.49 34.41
C THR A 641 16.41 -35.65 33.16
N PHE A 642 17.42 -34.86 32.80
CA PHE A 642 17.41 -34.07 31.57
C PHE A 642 17.40 -34.97 30.33
N PHE A 643 18.19 -36.05 30.33
CA PHE A 643 18.15 -37.08 29.30
C PHE A 643 16.75 -37.72 29.18
N SER A 644 16.11 -38.08 30.30
CA SER A 644 14.74 -38.63 30.28
C SER A 644 13.73 -37.65 29.65
N ILE A 645 13.85 -36.35 29.94
CA ILE A 645 13.01 -35.33 29.29
C ILE A 645 13.27 -35.25 27.79
N LEU A 646 14.53 -35.23 27.36
CA LEU A 646 14.89 -35.20 25.94
C LEU A 646 14.41 -36.46 25.20
N GLU A 647 14.49 -37.62 25.84
CA GLU A 647 13.98 -38.88 25.30
C GLU A 647 12.45 -38.84 25.11
N ALA A 648 11.72 -38.27 26.07
CA ALA A 648 10.28 -38.04 25.94
C ALA A 648 9.95 -37.06 24.80
N VAL A 649 10.71 -35.98 24.66
CA VAL A 649 10.58 -35.02 23.54
C VAL A 649 10.83 -35.69 22.19
N LEU A 650 11.91 -36.44 22.06
CA LEU A 650 12.25 -37.19 20.83
C LEU A 650 11.18 -38.22 20.46
N THR A 651 10.67 -38.94 21.45
CA THR A 651 9.59 -39.93 21.26
C THR A 651 8.32 -39.26 20.74
N SER A 652 8.05 -38.04 21.21
CA SER A 652 6.87 -37.26 20.83
C SER A 652 7.03 -36.47 19.52
N PHE A 653 8.26 -36.31 19.03
CA PHE A 653 8.60 -35.31 18.01
C PHE A 653 7.81 -35.47 16.71
N LEU A 654 7.58 -36.71 16.26
CA LEU A 654 6.82 -37.00 15.04
C LEU A 654 5.36 -36.55 15.13
N CYS A 655 4.81 -36.47 16.35
CA CYS A 655 3.44 -36.05 16.62
C CYS A 655 3.32 -34.55 16.92
N PHE A 656 4.45 -33.83 17.05
CA PHE A 656 4.42 -32.40 17.31
C PHE A 656 3.85 -31.63 16.11
N PRO A 657 2.89 -30.71 16.35
CA PRO A 657 2.55 -29.72 15.35
C PRO A 657 3.74 -28.83 14.99
N LEU A 658 3.69 -28.25 13.80
CA LEU A 658 4.79 -27.48 13.23
C LEU A 658 5.32 -26.38 14.17
N HIS A 659 4.43 -25.61 14.81
CA HIS A 659 4.83 -24.53 15.71
C HIS A 659 5.59 -25.04 16.96
N VAL A 660 5.26 -26.23 17.47
CA VAL A 660 5.95 -26.84 18.62
C VAL A 660 7.34 -27.32 18.21
N LYS A 661 7.48 -27.88 17.00
CA LYS A 661 8.78 -28.21 16.45
C LYS A 661 9.67 -26.98 16.30
N VAL A 662 9.12 -25.86 15.82
CA VAL A 662 9.86 -24.58 15.75
C VAL A 662 10.30 -24.13 17.15
N ILE A 663 9.41 -24.21 18.15
CA ILE A 663 9.76 -23.92 19.55
C ILE A 663 10.89 -24.82 20.05
N SER A 664 10.91 -26.11 19.70
CA SER A 664 12.00 -27.02 20.08
C SER A 664 13.34 -26.63 19.45
N SER A 665 13.33 -26.08 18.23
CA SER A 665 14.52 -25.50 17.59
C SER A 665 15.01 -24.24 18.30
N HIS A 666 14.08 -23.33 18.63
CA HIS A 666 14.38 -22.14 19.43
C HIS A 666 14.86 -22.49 20.83
N TYR A 667 14.36 -23.57 21.42
CA TYR A 667 14.80 -24.08 22.71
C TYR A 667 16.28 -24.47 22.69
N LEU A 668 16.74 -25.16 21.63
CA LEU A 668 18.17 -25.45 21.45
C LEU A 668 19.00 -24.17 21.36
N ARG A 669 18.57 -23.22 20.52
CA ARG A 669 19.25 -21.95 20.32
C ARG A 669 19.34 -21.11 21.60
N ASN A 670 18.26 -21.03 22.37
CA ASN A 670 18.16 -20.14 23.54
C ASN A 670 18.90 -20.68 24.77
N ASN A 671 19.14 -21.99 24.85
CA ASN A 671 19.75 -22.64 26.01
C ASN A 671 21.23 -23.02 25.81
N ILE A 672 21.89 -22.54 24.76
CA ILE A 672 23.28 -22.89 24.42
C ILE A 672 24.28 -22.77 25.57
N ASN A 673 24.15 -21.73 26.40
CA ASN A 673 25.06 -21.47 27.53
C ASN A 673 24.91 -22.51 28.65
N PHE A 674 23.75 -23.17 28.73
CA PHE A 674 23.44 -24.16 29.76
C PHE A 674 23.81 -25.59 29.35
N PHE A 675 24.14 -25.81 28.08
CA PHE A 675 24.65 -27.10 27.60
C PHE A 675 26.16 -27.31 27.85
N ALA A 676 26.82 -26.37 28.55
CA ALA A 676 28.23 -26.46 28.91
C ALA A 676 28.59 -27.72 29.71
N SER A 677 27.64 -28.26 30.49
CA SER A 677 27.87 -29.38 31.43
C SER A 677 27.03 -30.63 31.13
N CYS A 678 26.49 -30.77 29.92
CA CYS A 678 25.69 -31.95 29.57
C CYS A 678 26.56 -33.20 29.45
N GLY A 679 26.09 -34.32 30.00
CA GLY A 679 26.72 -35.62 29.85
C GLY A 679 26.49 -36.23 28.47
N ILE A 680 27.20 -37.32 28.19
CA ILE A 680 27.26 -37.96 26.86
C ILE A 680 25.86 -38.37 26.36
N LYS A 681 24.98 -38.86 27.25
CA LYS A 681 23.63 -39.30 26.88
C LYS A 681 22.76 -38.12 26.44
N ALA A 682 22.75 -37.04 27.21
CA ALA A 682 22.02 -35.82 26.87
C ALA A 682 22.56 -35.18 25.59
N ALA A 683 23.89 -35.14 25.41
CA ALA A 683 24.53 -34.64 24.19
C ALA A 683 24.08 -35.40 22.93
N ASN A 684 24.03 -36.74 23.01
CA ASN A 684 23.54 -37.57 21.91
C ASN A 684 22.05 -37.33 21.61
N ALA A 685 21.22 -37.15 22.64
CA ALA A 685 19.79 -36.85 22.45
C ALA A 685 19.57 -35.46 21.83
N LEU A 686 20.34 -34.44 22.24
CA LEU A 686 20.32 -33.11 21.63
C LEU A 686 20.76 -33.15 20.16
N ALA A 687 21.80 -33.92 19.85
CA ALA A 687 22.26 -34.12 18.48
C ALA A 687 21.20 -34.79 17.60
N GLU A 688 20.53 -35.83 18.10
CA GLU A 688 19.44 -36.48 17.39
C GLU A 688 18.25 -35.54 17.17
N LEU A 689 17.87 -34.74 18.17
CA LEU A 689 16.79 -33.76 18.04
C LEU A 689 17.10 -32.73 16.95
N ASN A 690 18.34 -32.24 16.90
CA ASN A 690 18.77 -31.30 15.88
C ASN A 690 18.77 -31.93 14.48
N CYS A 691 19.21 -33.18 14.32
CA CYS A 691 19.09 -33.91 13.06
C CYS A 691 17.64 -34.01 12.60
N GLN A 692 16.71 -34.40 13.47
CA GLN A 692 15.29 -34.52 13.11
C GLN A 692 14.66 -33.18 12.71
N LEU A 693 15.07 -32.08 13.35
CA LEU A 693 14.66 -30.72 12.99
C LEU A 693 15.18 -30.30 11.60
N LEU A 694 16.44 -30.63 11.29
CA LEU A 694 17.06 -30.33 9.99
C LEU A 694 16.52 -31.23 8.86
N GLU A 695 16.08 -32.44 9.17
CA GLU A 695 15.52 -33.40 8.20
C GLU A 695 14.02 -33.18 7.90
N ASP A 696 13.32 -32.34 8.69
CA ASP A 696 11.87 -32.18 8.57
C ASP A 696 11.46 -31.68 7.18
N GLU A 697 10.35 -32.18 6.63
CA GLU A 697 9.87 -31.84 5.28
C GLU A 697 9.42 -30.38 5.16
N ASN A 698 9.03 -29.73 6.26
CA ASN A 698 8.53 -28.37 6.23
C ASN A 698 9.65 -27.32 6.04
N PRO A 699 9.61 -26.49 4.98
CA PRO A 699 10.67 -25.51 4.70
C PRO A 699 10.88 -24.46 5.79
N TRP A 700 9.82 -24.02 6.48
CA TRP A 700 9.93 -23.01 7.54
C TRP A 700 10.69 -23.58 8.74
N LEU A 701 10.31 -24.77 9.21
CA LEU A 701 11.02 -25.43 10.31
C LEU A 701 12.48 -25.70 9.95
N ARG A 702 12.73 -26.16 8.72
CA ARG A 702 14.08 -26.45 8.24
C ARG A 702 14.96 -25.19 8.26
N GLN A 703 14.42 -24.05 7.84
CA GLN A 703 15.10 -22.74 7.91
C GLN A 703 15.41 -22.33 9.36
N GLU A 704 14.43 -22.42 10.27
CA GLU A 704 14.62 -22.12 11.70
C GLU A 704 15.66 -23.05 12.36
N ALA A 705 15.70 -24.32 11.94
CA ALA A 705 16.69 -25.30 12.39
C ALA A 705 18.09 -25.01 11.87
N LEU A 706 18.23 -24.56 10.63
CA LEU A 706 19.51 -24.12 10.06
C LEU A 706 20.06 -22.91 10.80
N GLU A 707 19.24 -21.89 11.05
CA GLU A 707 19.63 -20.70 11.83
C GLU A 707 19.99 -21.04 13.27
N SER A 708 19.23 -21.94 13.89
CA SER A 708 19.49 -22.39 15.26
C SER A 708 20.79 -23.19 15.34
N PHE A 709 21.04 -24.10 14.40
CA PHE A 709 22.28 -24.85 14.32
C PHE A 709 23.49 -23.95 14.07
N ASP A 710 23.40 -23.02 13.11
CA ASP A 710 24.48 -22.08 12.82
C ASP A 710 24.84 -21.25 14.07
N HIS A 711 23.83 -20.77 14.81
CA HIS A 711 24.05 -20.08 16.08
C HIS A 711 24.71 -21.00 17.13
N VAL A 712 24.24 -22.23 17.28
CA VAL A 712 24.80 -23.21 18.24
C VAL A 712 26.25 -23.53 17.89
N ALA A 713 26.57 -23.79 16.62
CA ALA A 713 27.91 -24.10 16.16
C ALA A 713 28.92 -22.99 16.46
N HIS A 714 28.49 -21.72 16.39
CA HIS A 714 29.37 -20.57 16.64
C HIS A 714 29.42 -20.12 18.11
N MET A 715 28.33 -20.27 18.87
CA MET A 715 28.19 -19.64 20.20
C MET A 715 28.14 -20.65 21.35
N CYS A 716 28.07 -21.96 21.09
CA CYS A 716 28.03 -22.96 22.15
C CYS A 716 29.41 -23.10 22.84
N PRO A 717 29.47 -23.00 24.18
CA PRO A 717 30.73 -23.16 24.93
C PRO A 717 31.25 -24.60 25.01
N ASN A 718 30.46 -25.60 24.60
CA ASN A 718 30.79 -27.01 24.66
C ASN A 718 31.21 -27.54 23.28
N GLU A 719 32.52 -27.55 23.00
CA GLU A 719 33.07 -28.04 21.73
C GLU A 719 32.76 -29.53 21.48
N ASP A 720 32.68 -30.34 22.53
CA ASP A 720 32.37 -31.78 22.42
C ASP A 720 30.91 -31.99 21.96
N LEU A 721 29.98 -31.16 22.43
CA LEU A 721 28.59 -31.18 21.96
C LEU A 721 28.49 -30.79 20.49
N VAL A 722 29.15 -29.70 20.08
CA VAL A 722 29.18 -29.27 18.67
C VAL A 722 29.77 -30.37 17.79
N THR A 723 30.85 -31.01 18.24
CA THR A 723 31.48 -32.13 17.52
C THR A 723 30.55 -33.33 17.43
N THR A 724 29.80 -33.64 18.49
CA THR A 724 28.80 -34.71 18.52
C THR A 724 27.64 -34.41 17.56
N MET A 725 27.14 -33.18 17.54
CA MET A 725 26.11 -32.72 16.60
C MET A 725 26.58 -32.80 15.16
N ALA A 726 27.78 -32.29 14.85
CA ALA A 726 28.37 -32.37 13.52
C ALA A 726 28.59 -33.84 13.08
N ALA A 727 29.05 -34.71 13.99
CA ALA A 727 29.22 -36.13 13.73
C ALA A 727 27.87 -36.85 13.51
N ALA A 728 26.80 -36.44 14.18
CA ALA A 728 25.46 -36.96 13.94
C ALA A 728 24.90 -36.52 12.59
N ILE A 729 25.08 -35.23 12.23
CA ILE A 729 24.62 -34.66 10.96
C ILE A 729 25.34 -35.29 9.77
N THR A 730 26.67 -35.46 9.83
CA THR A 730 27.46 -36.08 8.74
C THR A 730 27.09 -37.55 8.48
N ARG A 731 26.44 -38.22 9.43
CA ARG A 731 25.89 -39.57 9.25
C ARG A 731 24.53 -39.57 8.55
N ARG A 732 23.87 -38.42 8.39
CA ARG A 732 22.57 -38.27 7.71
C ARG A 732 22.81 -37.84 6.26
N SER A 733 22.58 -38.76 5.33
CA SER A 733 22.80 -38.51 3.90
C SER A 733 21.92 -37.39 3.32
N SER A 734 20.76 -37.16 3.91
CA SER A 734 19.79 -36.09 3.59
C SER A 734 20.34 -34.67 3.83
N LEU A 735 21.31 -34.50 4.74
CA LEU A 735 21.82 -33.19 5.19
C LEU A 735 23.20 -32.83 4.61
N ASN A 736 23.87 -33.79 3.98
CA ASN A 736 25.25 -33.64 3.52
C ASN A 736 25.44 -32.54 2.47
N ASP A 737 24.39 -32.20 1.71
CA ASP A 737 24.46 -31.16 0.69
C ASP A 737 23.81 -29.85 1.15
N SER A 738 22.72 -29.92 1.91
CA SER A 738 21.90 -28.75 2.29
C SER A 738 22.58 -27.86 3.33
N LEU A 739 23.16 -28.45 4.38
CA LEU A 739 23.79 -27.70 5.46
C LEU A 739 25.09 -27.01 5.04
N PRO A 740 26.05 -27.66 4.33
CA PRO A 740 27.23 -26.96 3.84
C PRO A 740 26.89 -25.84 2.86
N SER A 741 25.85 -26.03 2.04
CA SER A 741 25.40 -25.00 1.11
C SER A 741 24.87 -23.77 1.85
N TYR A 742 24.08 -23.97 2.91
CA TYR A 742 23.60 -22.89 3.79
C TYR A 742 24.76 -22.15 4.47
N LEU A 743 25.68 -22.87 5.13
CA LEU A 743 26.80 -22.27 5.86
C LEU A 743 27.79 -21.52 4.95
N SER A 744 27.89 -21.91 3.68
CA SER A 744 28.70 -21.21 2.67
C SER A 744 27.97 -20.04 2.00
N GLY A 745 26.70 -19.78 2.35
CA GLY A 745 25.87 -18.76 1.72
C GLY A 745 25.50 -19.05 0.27
N THR A 746 25.65 -20.30 -0.17
CA THR A 746 25.26 -20.74 -1.52
C THR A 746 23.77 -21.09 -1.54
N VAL A 747 23.09 -20.68 -2.61
CA VAL A 747 21.67 -21.00 -2.80
C VAL A 747 21.53 -22.49 -3.05
N TYR A 748 20.89 -23.21 -2.13
CA TYR A 748 20.65 -24.64 -2.23
C TYR A 748 19.26 -24.96 -2.78
N TYR A 749 18.25 -24.19 -2.36
CA TYR A 749 16.86 -24.34 -2.83
C TYR A 749 16.52 -23.21 -3.79
N GLU A 750 16.11 -23.58 -5.01
CA GLU A 750 15.51 -22.63 -5.95
C GLU A 750 14.04 -22.41 -5.60
N LEU A 751 13.57 -21.15 -5.69
CA LEU A 751 12.16 -20.81 -5.54
C LEU A 751 11.39 -21.44 -6.71
N GLN A 752 10.71 -22.55 -6.43
CA GLN A 752 9.79 -23.15 -7.39
C GLN A 752 8.65 -22.17 -7.68
N ASP A 753 8.18 -22.13 -8.94
CA ASP A 753 7.10 -21.28 -9.43
C ASP A 753 7.37 -19.76 -9.51
N PHE A 754 8.51 -19.28 -9.03
CA PHE A 754 8.88 -17.85 -9.11
C PHE A 754 10.20 -17.66 -9.85
N SER A 755 10.20 -16.85 -10.90
CA SER A 755 11.43 -16.52 -11.64
C SER A 755 12.35 -15.55 -10.89
N ASP A 756 11.86 -14.90 -9.84
CA ASP A 756 12.55 -13.86 -9.09
C ASP A 756 11.96 -13.71 -7.67
N VAL A 757 12.83 -13.48 -6.67
CA VAL A 757 12.45 -13.22 -5.28
C VAL A 757 11.45 -12.07 -5.14
N ARG A 758 11.48 -11.09 -6.04
CA ARG A 758 10.56 -9.95 -6.04
C ARG A 758 9.13 -10.38 -6.34
N ILE A 759 8.94 -11.29 -7.30
CA ILE A 759 7.61 -11.81 -7.64
C ILE A 759 7.07 -12.61 -6.45
N TYR A 760 7.94 -13.36 -5.77
CA TYR A 760 7.61 -14.03 -4.53
C TYR A 760 7.19 -13.03 -3.43
N LEU A 761 7.95 -11.96 -3.20
CA LEU A 761 7.60 -10.93 -2.21
C LEU A 761 6.30 -10.19 -2.54
N GLN A 762 6.05 -9.90 -3.83
CA GLN A 762 4.78 -9.34 -4.29
C GLN A 762 3.62 -10.30 -4.05
N HIS A 763 3.84 -11.59 -4.29
CA HIS A 763 2.87 -12.63 -4.01
C HIS A 763 2.56 -12.68 -2.51
N VAL A 764 3.57 -12.79 -1.66
CA VAL A 764 3.42 -12.78 -0.19
C VAL A 764 2.64 -11.54 0.26
N ALA A 765 3.03 -10.34 -0.21
CA ALA A 765 2.34 -9.10 0.10
C ALA A 765 0.84 -9.11 -0.25
N LYS A 766 0.46 -9.68 -1.40
CA LYS A 766 -0.94 -9.78 -1.83
C LYS A 766 -1.74 -10.77 -1.00
N TYR A 767 -1.15 -11.91 -0.67
CA TYR A 767 -1.84 -12.96 0.09
C TYR A 767 -1.96 -12.64 1.58
N CYS A 768 -1.00 -11.92 2.16
CA CYS A 768 -1.06 -11.49 3.55
C CYS A 768 -2.25 -10.56 3.86
N ARG A 769 -2.80 -9.83 2.89
CA ARG A 769 -3.99 -8.96 3.08
C ARG A 769 -5.26 -9.72 3.46
N ASN A 770 -5.35 -11.00 3.11
CA ASN A 770 -6.54 -11.82 3.35
C ASN A 770 -6.41 -12.73 4.57
N ALA A 771 -5.26 -12.71 5.25
CA ALA A 771 -5.02 -13.52 6.44
C ALA A 771 -5.58 -12.81 7.68
N CYS A 772 -6.91 -12.68 7.75
CA CYS A 772 -7.54 -12.25 9.00
C CYS A 772 -7.39 -13.37 10.04
N HIS A 773 -6.96 -13.01 11.25
CA HIS A 773 -7.11 -13.88 12.41
C HIS A 773 -8.60 -14.21 12.59
N VAL A 774 -8.98 -15.47 12.39
CA VAL A 774 -10.31 -15.96 12.74
C VAL A 774 -10.33 -16.17 14.25
N CYS A 775 -10.81 -15.16 14.98
CA CYS A 775 -11.27 -15.36 16.35
C CYS A 775 -12.43 -16.35 16.27
N ASN A 776 -12.16 -17.62 16.56
CA ASN A 776 -13.24 -18.58 16.77
C ASN A 776 -13.99 -18.14 18.04
N ASN A 777 -15.09 -17.40 17.88
CA ASN A 777 -16.06 -17.17 18.95
C ASN A 777 -16.72 -18.52 19.25
N TYR A 778 -16.18 -19.23 20.23
CA TYR A 778 -16.57 -20.60 20.57
C TYR A 778 -17.81 -20.69 21.46
N GLU A 779 -18.56 -19.61 21.68
CA GLU A 779 -19.73 -19.68 22.57
C GLU A 779 -20.96 -20.35 21.92
N ASP A 780 -21.05 -20.44 20.59
CA ASP A 780 -22.31 -20.84 19.94
C ASP A 780 -22.33 -22.15 19.14
N SER A 781 -21.19 -22.80 18.81
CA SER A 781 -21.20 -23.91 17.85
C SER A 781 -20.87 -25.31 18.37
N GLN A 782 -20.63 -25.51 19.67
CA GLN A 782 -20.34 -26.85 20.23
C GLN A 782 -21.03 -27.16 21.56
N ARG A 783 -22.12 -26.46 21.92
CA ARG A 783 -22.99 -26.90 23.03
C ARG A 783 -23.88 -28.10 22.69
N ASP A 784 -24.02 -28.46 21.42
CA ASP A 784 -25.01 -29.47 21.00
C ASP A 784 -24.53 -30.93 21.02
N GLU A 785 -23.26 -31.23 21.33
CA GLU A 785 -22.76 -32.62 21.19
C GLU A 785 -22.45 -33.38 22.48
N LYS A 786 -22.61 -32.82 23.68
CA LYS A 786 -22.47 -33.63 24.92
C LYS A 786 -23.43 -33.21 26.02
N PHE A 787 -24.66 -33.73 25.95
CA PHE A 787 -25.53 -34.28 27.01
C PHE A 787 -26.92 -34.51 26.37
N PRO A 788 -27.63 -35.67 26.49
CA PRO A 788 -27.54 -36.71 27.53
C PRO A 788 -27.56 -38.18 27.01
N LYS A 789 -26.93 -39.12 27.74
CA LYS A 789 -27.29 -40.57 27.70
C LYS A 789 -27.17 -41.19 29.10
N LEU A 790 -27.89 -40.60 30.04
CA LEU A 790 -28.38 -41.27 31.24
C LEU A 790 -29.83 -40.77 31.36
N GLU A 791 -30.77 -41.71 31.52
CA GLU A 791 -32.24 -41.50 31.55
C GLU A 791 -32.94 -41.49 30.19
N THR A 792 -32.99 -42.65 29.51
CA THR A 792 -34.26 -43.20 28.97
C THR A 792 -34.02 -44.64 28.50
N GLU A 793 -33.95 -45.57 29.44
CA GLU A 793 -34.49 -46.90 29.18
C GLU A 793 -36.01 -46.80 29.35
N SER A 794 -36.74 -47.05 28.26
CA SER A 794 -37.97 -47.84 28.19
C SER A 794 -38.95 -47.27 27.16
N VAL A 795 -39.53 -48.20 26.39
CA VAL A 795 -40.53 -47.99 25.32
C VAL A 795 -39.87 -47.52 24.02
N GLU A 796 -39.60 -48.35 23.02
CA GLU A 796 -40.46 -49.33 22.37
C GLU A 796 -39.61 -50.35 21.59
N ARG A 797 -39.91 -51.64 21.76
CA ARG A 797 -39.41 -52.72 20.91
C ARG A 797 -39.93 -52.51 19.49
N LEU A 798 -39.12 -52.83 18.47
CA LEU A 798 -39.48 -53.64 17.29
C LEU A 798 -38.26 -53.87 16.36
N ASN A 799 -37.99 -55.16 16.10
CA ASN A 799 -37.19 -55.75 15.01
C ASN A 799 -35.65 -55.85 15.15
N GLU A 800 -35.21 -56.69 16.08
CA GLU A 800 -34.00 -57.49 15.93
C GLU A 800 -34.25 -58.65 14.96
N SER A 801 -33.46 -58.73 13.87
CA SER A 801 -32.92 -60.00 13.30
C SER A 801 -32.15 -59.84 11.97
N SER A 802 -31.84 -58.63 11.49
CA SER A 802 -31.16 -58.44 10.18
C SER A 802 -29.80 -57.72 10.21
N SER A 803 -29.27 -57.34 11.37
CA SER A 803 -28.04 -56.53 11.44
C SER A 803 -26.74 -57.30 11.73
N LEU A 804 -26.80 -58.53 12.27
CA LEU A 804 -25.58 -59.28 12.62
C LEU A 804 -24.83 -59.79 11.37
N ASN A 805 -25.55 -60.39 10.42
CA ASN A 805 -24.95 -60.97 9.21
C ASN A 805 -24.28 -59.93 8.30
N ASN A 806 -24.75 -58.67 8.34
CA ASN A 806 -24.20 -57.59 7.51
C ASN A 806 -22.89 -57.03 8.11
N LEU A 807 -22.75 -57.07 9.44
CA LEU A 807 -21.54 -56.62 10.12
C LEU A 807 -20.40 -57.64 9.94
N ASP A 808 -20.69 -58.94 10.05
CA ASP A 808 -19.71 -60.01 9.85
C ASP A 808 -19.18 -60.04 8.41
N GLU A 809 -20.06 -59.82 7.41
CA GLU A 809 -19.66 -59.71 6.00
C GLU A 809 -18.78 -58.46 5.74
N HIS A 810 -19.06 -57.36 6.43
CA HIS A 810 -18.25 -56.13 6.37
C HIS A 810 -16.89 -56.30 7.05
N VAL A 811 -16.84 -56.98 8.19
CA VAL A 811 -15.60 -57.32 8.90
C VAL A 811 -14.75 -58.27 8.06
N SER A 812 -15.35 -59.27 7.40
CA SER A 812 -14.63 -60.14 6.46
C SER A 812 -13.99 -59.36 5.31
N LYS A 813 -14.70 -58.38 4.71
CA LYS A 813 -14.11 -57.50 3.68
C LYS A 813 -12.93 -56.68 4.21
N ILE A 814 -13.05 -56.15 5.42
CA ILE A 814 -11.95 -55.42 6.07
C ILE A 814 -10.75 -56.36 6.32
N CYS A 815 -10.99 -57.61 6.72
CA CYS A 815 -9.93 -58.62 6.86
C CYS A 815 -9.23 -58.95 5.53
N ASP A 816 -9.98 -59.02 4.43
CA ASP A 816 -9.42 -59.24 3.09
C ASP A 816 -8.60 -58.01 2.62
N GLU A 817 -9.09 -56.79 2.89
CA GLU A 817 -8.36 -55.55 2.62
C GLU A 817 -7.07 -55.46 3.46
N LEU A 818 -7.14 -55.77 4.76
CA LEU A 818 -5.96 -55.85 5.65
C LEU A 818 -4.96 -56.93 5.18
N SER A 819 -5.44 -58.04 4.63
CA SER A 819 -4.59 -59.09 4.06
C SER A 819 -3.89 -58.63 2.77
N ASN A 820 -4.56 -57.85 1.93
CA ASN A 820 -3.96 -57.22 0.76
C ASN A 820 -2.94 -56.12 1.15
N ILE A 821 -3.20 -55.39 2.22
CA ILE A 821 -2.29 -54.40 2.82
C ILE A 821 -1.04 -55.11 3.38
N LEU A 822 -1.20 -56.26 4.04
CA LEU A 822 -0.08 -57.10 4.52
C LEU A 822 0.81 -57.62 3.38
N GLN A 823 0.25 -57.92 2.21
CA GLN A 823 1.04 -58.31 1.03
C GLN A 823 1.89 -57.17 0.45
N LYS A 824 1.54 -55.92 0.77
CA LYS A 824 2.28 -54.70 0.40
C LYS A 824 2.99 -54.06 1.60
N SER A 825 3.27 -54.82 2.67
CA SER A 825 3.80 -54.29 3.93
C SER A 825 5.11 -53.50 3.79
N ASN A 826 5.88 -53.76 2.73
CA ASN A 826 7.14 -53.06 2.45
C ASN A 826 6.95 -51.65 1.85
N ASP A 827 5.74 -51.32 1.39
CA ASP A 827 5.40 -50.02 0.79
C ASP A 827 4.64 -49.10 1.77
N ILE A 828 4.44 -49.54 3.01
CA ILE A 828 3.66 -48.83 4.02
C ILE A 828 4.59 -48.19 5.03
N GLY A 829 4.43 -46.88 5.24
CA GLY A 829 5.19 -46.14 6.25
C GLY A 829 5.05 -46.76 7.64
N SER A 830 6.16 -46.83 8.38
CA SER A 830 6.24 -47.46 9.71
C SER A 830 5.21 -46.92 10.71
N HIS A 831 4.80 -45.65 10.58
CA HIS A 831 3.78 -45.00 11.42
C HIS A 831 2.36 -45.54 11.14
N ILE A 832 2.01 -45.83 9.88
CA ILE A 832 0.70 -46.40 9.52
C ILE A 832 0.61 -47.83 10.03
N LEU A 833 1.68 -48.61 9.91
CA LEU A 833 1.77 -49.97 10.47
C LEU A 833 1.62 -49.98 12.01
N ARG A 834 2.20 -48.99 12.70
CA ARG A 834 2.07 -48.84 14.15
C ARG A 834 0.64 -48.47 14.57
N ARG A 835 -0.02 -47.56 13.83
CA ARG A 835 -1.43 -47.20 14.04
C ARG A 835 -2.36 -48.39 13.79
N LEU A 836 -2.12 -49.14 12.71
CA LEU A 836 -2.85 -50.37 12.39
C LEU A 836 -2.72 -51.39 13.52
N ARG A 837 -1.50 -51.57 14.03
CA ARG A 837 -1.22 -52.46 15.17
C ARG A 837 -2.00 -52.04 16.42
N SER A 838 -1.99 -50.76 16.77
CA SER A 838 -2.74 -50.22 17.93
C SER A 838 -4.24 -50.46 17.83
N ILE A 839 -4.84 -50.23 16.65
CA ILE A 839 -6.27 -50.48 16.42
C ILE A 839 -6.58 -51.98 16.53
N CYS A 840 -5.75 -52.84 15.93
CA CYS A 840 -5.91 -54.29 16.04
C CYS A 840 -5.77 -54.78 17.49
N THR A 841 -4.84 -54.21 18.28
CA THR A 841 -4.69 -54.53 19.71
C THR A 841 -5.94 -54.14 20.49
N LYS A 842 -6.52 -52.96 20.26
CA LYS A 842 -7.79 -52.55 20.89
C LYS A 842 -8.94 -53.49 20.55
N ILE A 843 -9.01 -54.03 19.33
CA ILE A 843 -10.03 -55.01 18.94
C ILE A 843 -9.82 -56.34 19.68
N LEU A 844 -8.57 -56.79 19.82
CA LEU A 844 -8.22 -58.01 20.56
C LEU A 844 -8.52 -57.87 22.06
N ASP A 845 -8.27 -56.71 22.64
CA ASP A 845 -8.60 -56.42 24.05
C ASP A 845 -10.12 -56.41 24.29
N MET A 846 -10.93 -56.06 23.27
CA MET A 846 -12.40 -56.16 23.34
C MET A 846 -12.91 -57.61 23.30
N THR A 847 -12.13 -58.55 22.75
CA THR A 847 -12.50 -59.98 22.73
C THR A 847 -12.17 -60.73 24.03
N GLU A 848 -11.30 -60.19 24.89
CA GLU A 848 -11.00 -60.80 26.20
C GLU A 848 -12.09 -60.52 27.26
N PHE A 849 -13.02 -59.59 27.00
CA PHE A 849 -14.15 -59.24 27.87
C PHE A 849 -15.51 -59.76 27.38
N LYS A 850 -15.55 -60.69 26.42
CA LYS A 850 -16.79 -61.34 25.93
C LYS A 850 -16.92 -62.79 26.34
#